data_AF-A0A818YXD4-F1
#
_entry.id   AF-A0A818YXD4-F1
#
_cell.length_a   1.000
_cell.length_b   1.000
_cell.length_c   1.000
_cell.angle_alpha   90.00
_cell.angle_beta   90.00
_cell.angle_gamma   90.00
#
_symmetry.space_group_name_H-M   'P 1'
#
loop_
_entity.id
_entity.type
_entity.pdbx_description
1 polymer ?
#
loop_
_entity_poly.entity_id
_entity_poly.type
_entity_poly.pdbx_seq_one_letter_code
_entity_poly.pdbx_strand_id
1 'polypeptide(L)'
;MSSPTRSLLSPTASRVTFTQQETIVHSPRSISSRSELELSIHSLQNEQERVQKKTFTKWINIYLSLHEPPFFINDLFEDLKDGTKLVALLEVLSGQTIPIERGTKRAHYVSNASNGLKFLESRKIKLVNIRPIDIVDGKPTIILGLIWMLILCYQIEDSSMFDGDSKDHRVKAKDALLEWVRKKTRGKIDGWDVKDFTSSWRDGFAFNALIYSIRPDLIDLHRISRMEVRERLENAFYVAEQHLGIPRLIDAEDVDVTKPDEKSIMTYIAQFSRRFPDLPFGSINKEHGELLRWLTDTRQRLTHAIEAPIADIQAEYKEYAKQAKEFVEKQKQWKAFERKESKSPHFPGEKLKELKDQFDDITQRMNLWRQKIDFNLPGELRPIVEWIYRAEEVLARGLNFDPATLVPDENLQRFTQLHKEHVTIFTEKETIATKFQRLKRDPSIVNQQVAIEHLNSLDERLNIIIVSSDERGHYLDFEQIHWKVQIHFAQLEHLMEILNKKQGNLAQTEQLFQEYKRKIHDEKIIATIEGLLPELTRKAQNYGQLRKKDDQTSKGFNAYCECVRKTLKSAALDLKTKEHMLQETLDNWKVYLSSYDQLERWLNEGDQVLQRSSQEKLAYFANINHWAETHEKLRIAIESLMSVCDDEIVAGLHKKFLFINRRWKEIFDRVHQFEHDESIKKKRDEFYAGRSNILDTLDKIDVEIQTCLSCTVKALKEQENRLYKAQSGIDMLNDNIQALAKLSQVIARESGETYSTSEMNSILQTCFEKLRRIQEYLPLTLKRNKTMLGHLQKFEDGLQKCQQWFNEAKQLISRYSIQVPVKRIEDFLEQHRNFFAEIGYYQSLLETKGKLIQAMKKSSENLIPLDFSPVDEQYRQLVDTFEQINHQACYWEKEFSQHSQLWKDFHQRLKHLEEWIDKAQTAVKEKHEDYAYLIRKHKDFFQTINDEILHGFIKSGRELLHIRDKTEQKEIQLLMDTLENKWNTIICYAPVRLLRLQFERIEKIVVQELEQAENELNDELKQLERQHDTTEILRRHNERFQLNNFHPTMEIHMRDLQTFANDIRTKEQGQTLVSHENEQIDQRTIKLNNYWSNMQAKIDNVRRKLQTIPKKWQEFEEKFHHVESWIATIERSMTNTQNTDIPLEQYKAVVNKFKVC
;
A
#
# COMPACT_ATOMS: atom_id res chain seq x y z
N MET A 1 -26.75 -31.43 36.62
CA MET A 1 -25.55 -32.14 37.13
C MET A 1 -24.45 -31.10 37.35
N SER A 2 -23.67 -31.22 38.42
CA SER A 2 -22.46 -30.43 38.72
C SER A 2 -22.63 -28.90 38.75
N SER A 3 -23.30 -28.45 39.82
CA SER A 3 -23.65 -27.09 40.24
C SER A 3 -22.49 -26.38 41.01
N PRO A 4 -22.63 -25.15 41.60
CA PRO A 4 -23.33 -23.92 41.17
C PRO A 4 -22.60 -22.57 41.51
N THR A 5 -23.25 -21.43 41.18
CA THR A 5 -23.20 -20.10 41.89
C THR A 5 -21.88 -19.28 41.85
N ARG A 6 -21.87 -17.94 42.02
CA ARG A 6 -22.93 -16.94 42.36
C ARG A 6 -22.64 -15.59 41.67
N SER A 7 -23.56 -14.63 41.83
CA SER A 7 -23.64 -13.34 41.15
C SER A 7 -23.34 -12.11 42.04
N LEU A 8 -23.30 -10.93 41.39
CA LEU A 8 -23.54 -9.56 41.91
C LEU A 8 -22.38 -8.70 42.48
N LEU A 9 -22.29 -7.51 41.88
CA LEU A 9 -22.16 -6.15 42.47
C LEU A 9 -20.91 -5.69 43.27
N SER A 10 -20.57 -4.43 42.96
CA SER A 10 -19.78 -3.43 43.73
C SER A 10 -20.15 -3.35 45.23
N PRO A 11 -19.28 -2.89 46.17
CA PRO A 11 -18.83 -1.48 46.19
C PRO A 11 -17.46 -1.18 46.87
N THR A 12 -17.31 0.08 47.29
CA THR A 12 -16.15 0.90 47.70
C THR A 12 -15.47 0.62 49.06
N ALA A 13 -14.19 1.07 49.16
CA ALA A 13 -13.57 1.86 50.27
C ALA A 13 -12.57 1.23 51.31
N SER A 14 -11.40 1.87 51.40
CA SER A 14 -10.67 2.33 52.62
C SER A 14 -9.65 1.48 53.43
N ARG A 15 -8.53 2.18 53.78
CA ARG A 15 -7.66 2.17 55.01
C ARG A 15 -6.53 1.12 55.25
N VAL A 16 -5.29 1.61 55.09
CA VAL A 16 -4.17 1.79 56.09
C VAL A 16 -4.08 0.88 57.34
N THR A 17 -2.91 0.22 57.57
CA THR A 17 -2.03 0.32 58.78
C THR A 17 -0.66 -0.43 58.66
N PHE A 18 0.28 -0.12 59.56
CA PHE A 18 1.73 -0.50 59.65
C PHE A 18 2.03 -1.70 60.60
N THR A 19 3.23 -2.34 60.52
CA THR A 19 4.26 -2.50 61.63
C THR A 19 5.51 -3.35 61.23
N GLN A 20 6.58 -3.34 62.04
CA GLN A 20 7.96 -3.85 61.77
C GLN A 20 8.41 -5.03 62.69
N GLN A 21 9.55 -5.70 62.38
CA GLN A 21 10.73 -6.05 63.22
C GLN A 21 11.57 -7.24 62.61
N GLU A 22 12.85 -7.07 62.21
CA GLU A 22 14.14 -7.40 62.92
C GLU A 22 14.66 -8.86 62.70
N THR A 23 15.96 -9.27 62.74
CA THR A 23 17.34 -8.67 62.80
C THR A 23 18.43 -9.71 62.34
N ILE A 24 19.75 -9.43 62.49
CA ILE A 24 20.93 -10.38 62.50
C ILE A 24 21.47 -10.85 61.10
N VAL A 25 22.79 -10.90 60.73
CA VAL A 25 24.09 -10.29 61.19
C VAL A 25 25.20 -10.42 60.09
N HIS A 26 26.38 -9.78 60.29
CA HIS A 26 27.69 -9.87 59.59
C HIS A 26 27.96 -9.01 58.32
N SER A 27 29.24 -8.63 58.17
CA SER A 27 29.83 -7.52 57.37
C SER A 27 30.94 -8.08 56.43
N PRO A 28 31.54 -7.37 55.43
CA PRO A 28 31.70 -5.90 55.37
C PRO A 28 31.66 -5.17 54.00
N ARG A 29 31.60 -3.83 54.12
CA ARG A 29 31.91 -2.75 53.13
C ARG A 29 30.93 -2.46 51.98
N SER A 30 30.78 -1.14 51.78
CA SER A 30 30.22 -0.41 50.61
C SER A 30 28.87 -0.88 50.06
N ILE A 31 27.83 -0.13 50.41
CA ILE A 31 26.89 0.58 49.50
C ILE A 31 26.11 1.55 50.40
N SER A 32 26.34 2.86 50.27
CA SER A 32 25.46 3.86 50.91
C SER A 32 24.14 3.87 50.16
N SER A 33 23.01 3.88 50.89
CA SER A 33 21.72 3.60 50.27
C SER A 33 21.34 4.73 49.31
N ARG A 34 20.80 4.33 48.14
CA ARG A 34 20.37 5.28 47.10
C ARG A 34 19.33 6.28 47.62
N SER A 35 18.50 5.86 48.58
CA SER A 35 17.54 6.70 49.30
C SER A 35 18.16 7.77 50.20
N GLU A 36 19.24 7.48 50.93
CA GLU A 36 19.93 8.49 51.77
C GLU A 36 20.66 9.53 50.91
N LEU A 37 21.22 9.10 49.78
CA LEU A 37 21.78 9.99 48.77
C LEU A 37 20.70 10.84 48.11
N GLU A 38 19.57 10.26 47.69
CA GLU A 38 18.45 10.99 47.08
C GLU A 38 17.81 11.98 48.08
N LEU A 39 17.66 11.63 49.36
CA LEU A 39 17.20 12.55 50.42
C LEU A 39 18.21 13.66 50.74
N SER A 40 19.51 13.35 50.79
CA SER A 40 20.56 14.38 50.95
C SER A 40 20.63 15.32 49.74
N ILE A 41 20.51 14.80 48.53
CA ILE A 41 20.47 15.59 47.29
C ILE A 41 19.24 16.50 47.29
N HIS A 42 18.05 15.99 47.64
CA HIS A 42 16.83 16.80 47.70
C HIS A 42 16.88 17.85 48.81
N SER A 43 17.47 17.53 49.97
CA SER A 43 17.68 18.48 51.07
C SER A 43 18.66 19.60 50.67
N LEU A 44 19.79 19.25 50.05
CA LEU A 44 20.77 20.22 49.53
C LEU A 44 20.21 21.06 48.39
N GLN A 45 19.37 20.51 47.51
CA GLN A 45 18.67 21.25 46.46
C GLN A 45 17.65 22.23 47.02
N ASN A 46 16.86 21.82 48.02
CA ASN A 46 15.91 22.71 48.71
C ASN A 46 16.64 23.87 49.41
N GLU A 47 17.79 23.61 50.04
CA GLU A 47 18.57 24.64 50.72
C GLU A 47 19.22 25.61 49.72
N GLN A 48 19.75 25.11 48.60
CA GLN A 48 20.23 25.97 47.51
C GLN A 48 19.11 26.79 46.87
N GLU A 49 17.91 26.22 46.71
CA GLU A 49 16.71 26.95 46.26
C GLU A 49 16.30 28.04 47.26
N ARG A 50 16.35 27.76 48.58
CA ARG A 50 16.07 28.71 49.66
C ARG A 50 17.04 29.89 49.63
N VAL A 51 18.34 29.62 49.55
CA VAL A 51 19.41 30.64 49.48
C VAL A 51 19.35 31.44 48.19
N GLN A 52 19.14 30.80 47.03
CA GLN A 52 18.95 31.50 45.75
C GLN A 52 17.71 32.39 45.78
N LYS A 53 16.56 31.91 46.29
CA LYS A 53 15.33 32.71 46.43
C LYS A 53 15.59 33.97 47.26
N LYS A 54 16.21 33.82 48.44
CA LYS A 54 16.56 34.92 49.35
C LYS A 54 17.50 35.94 48.69
N THR A 55 18.58 35.45 48.09
CA THR A 55 19.61 36.26 47.41
C THR A 55 19.04 37.01 46.21
N PHE A 56 18.28 36.33 45.36
CA PHE A 56 17.69 36.90 44.16
C PHE A 56 16.53 37.85 44.48
N THR A 57 15.75 37.61 45.55
CA THR A 57 14.72 38.55 46.02
C THR A 57 15.36 39.87 46.46
N LYS A 58 16.39 39.80 47.33
CA LYS A 58 17.15 40.99 47.74
C LYS A 58 17.77 41.71 46.52
N TRP A 59 18.31 40.95 45.57
CA TRP A 59 18.90 41.52 44.35
C TRP A 59 17.87 42.24 43.48
N ILE A 60 16.71 41.63 43.19
CA ILE A 60 15.66 42.28 42.40
C ILE A 60 15.18 43.56 43.09
N ASN A 61 14.99 43.52 44.42
CA ASN A 61 14.51 44.67 45.16
C ASN A 61 15.46 45.87 45.13
N ILE A 62 16.79 45.66 44.99
CA ILE A 62 17.73 46.77 44.73
C ILE A 62 17.34 47.50 43.43
N TYR A 63 17.12 46.78 42.32
CA TYR A 63 16.77 47.42 41.05
C TYR A 63 15.31 47.91 41.01
N LEU A 64 14.33 47.16 41.54
CA LEU A 64 12.93 47.60 41.57
C LEU A 64 12.69 48.83 42.46
N SER A 65 13.55 49.08 43.46
CA SER A 65 13.53 50.34 44.21
C SER A 65 13.96 51.58 43.40
N LEU A 66 14.59 51.38 42.24
CA LEU A 66 14.95 52.44 41.29
C LEU A 66 13.88 52.68 40.22
N HIS A 67 12.80 51.90 40.22
CA HIS A 67 11.66 52.08 39.32
C HIS A 67 10.74 53.22 39.82
N GLU A 68 10.04 53.90 38.92
CA GLU A 68 9.04 54.94 39.27
C GLU A 68 7.62 54.50 38.85
N PRO A 69 6.67 54.25 39.78
CA PRO A 69 6.85 54.15 41.24
C PRO A 69 7.65 52.89 41.63
N PRO A 70 8.28 52.87 42.81
CA PRO A 70 9.13 51.76 43.24
C PRO A 70 8.29 50.50 43.51
N PHE A 71 8.80 49.36 43.05
CA PHE A 71 8.22 48.05 43.31
C PHE A 71 9.03 47.28 44.36
N PHE A 72 8.38 46.34 45.03
CA PHE A 72 9.00 45.44 45.98
C PHE A 72 8.42 44.03 45.85
N ILE A 73 9.28 43.04 46.00
CA ILE A 73 8.96 41.61 46.03
C ILE A 73 9.13 41.11 47.46
N ASN A 74 8.07 40.54 48.01
CA ASN A 74 8.09 39.84 49.29
C ASN A 74 8.31 38.33 49.08
N ASP A 75 7.62 37.74 48.10
CA ASP A 75 7.84 36.35 47.68
C ASP A 75 8.07 36.27 46.18
N LEU A 76 9.30 35.92 45.80
CA LEU A 76 9.75 35.81 44.40
C LEU A 76 8.88 34.94 43.50
N PHE A 77 8.23 33.89 44.04
CA PHE A 77 7.49 32.93 43.23
C PHE A 77 6.02 33.31 43.05
N GLU A 78 5.48 34.11 43.97
CA GLU A 78 4.11 34.64 43.88
C GLU A 78 4.09 36.02 43.21
N ASP A 79 4.96 36.94 43.62
CA ASP A 79 4.94 38.34 43.18
C ASP A 79 5.36 38.54 41.71
N LEU A 80 6.02 37.55 41.07
CA LEU A 80 6.34 37.59 39.64
C LEU A 80 5.23 37.02 38.74
N LYS A 81 4.18 36.38 39.30
CA LYS A 81 3.15 35.69 38.50
C LYS A 81 2.35 36.62 37.60
N ASP A 82 2.14 37.88 38.01
CA ASP A 82 1.40 38.87 37.22
C ASP A 82 2.19 39.40 35.99
N GLY A 83 3.49 39.07 35.89
CA GLY A 83 4.42 39.51 34.86
C GLY A 83 4.84 40.99 34.97
N THR A 84 4.13 41.81 35.73
CA THR A 84 4.36 43.27 35.80
C THR A 84 5.68 43.61 36.47
N LYS A 85 6.00 42.97 37.60
CA LYS A 85 7.27 43.20 38.32
C LYS A 85 8.47 42.62 37.57
N LEU A 86 8.27 41.56 36.78
CA LEU A 86 9.30 41.05 35.85
C LEU A 86 9.57 42.09 34.76
N VAL A 87 8.52 42.67 34.16
CA VAL A 87 8.67 43.71 33.15
C VAL A 87 9.36 44.94 33.75
N ALA A 88 8.88 45.49 34.86
CA ALA A 88 9.50 46.65 35.53
C ALA A 88 10.99 46.43 35.86
N LEU A 89 11.38 45.22 36.26
CA LEU A 89 12.79 44.85 36.47
C LEU A 89 13.59 44.92 35.17
N LEU A 90 13.04 44.41 34.06
CA LEU A 90 13.69 44.49 32.75
C LEU A 90 13.77 45.93 32.23
N GLU A 91 12.77 46.77 32.52
CA GLU A 91 12.78 48.20 32.20
C GLU A 91 13.93 48.91 32.93
N VAL A 92 14.09 48.71 34.25
CA VAL A 92 15.22 49.27 35.01
C VAL A 92 16.58 48.73 34.54
N LEU A 93 16.71 47.41 34.33
CA LEU A 93 17.99 46.79 33.94
C LEU A 93 18.43 47.17 32.51
N SER A 94 17.49 47.51 31.63
CA SER A 94 17.78 47.81 30.21
C SER A 94 17.62 49.28 29.81
N GLY A 95 17.01 50.10 30.66
CA GLY A 95 16.70 51.51 30.38
C GLY A 95 15.65 51.72 29.29
N GLN A 96 14.80 50.72 28.99
CA GLN A 96 13.79 50.78 27.94
C GLN A 96 12.42 50.37 28.46
N THR A 97 11.37 51.08 28.06
CA THR A 97 9.98 50.78 28.38
C THR A 97 9.46 49.57 27.60
N ILE A 98 8.69 48.71 28.25
CA ILE A 98 8.16 47.45 27.70
C ILE A 98 6.62 47.43 27.89
N PRO A 99 5.82 47.00 26.89
CA PRO A 99 4.37 47.03 27.00
C PRO A 99 3.79 46.12 28.13
N ILE A 100 3.03 46.74 29.05
CA ILE A 100 2.31 46.05 30.14
C ILE A 100 0.79 46.14 29.89
N GLU A 101 0.12 44.98 29.83
CA GLU A 101 -1.34 44.87 29.90
C GLU A 101 -1.84 45.00 31.35
N ARG A 102 -2.84 45.87 31.56
CA ARG A 102 -3.44 46.13 32.87
C ARG A 102 -4.68 45.27 33.10
N GLY A 103 -4.61 44.30 34.00
CA GLY A 103 -5.80 43.63 34.54
C GLY A 103 -5.49 42.33 35.30
N THR A 104 -6.47 41.84 36.07
CA THR A 104 -6.29 40.76 37.06
C THR A 104 -6.56 39.33 36.57
N LYS A 105 -6.89 39.15 35.28
CA LYS A 105 -7.15 37.83 34.70
C LYS A 105 -5.83 37.15 34.29
N ARG A 106 -5.74 35.84 34.50
CA ARG A 106 -4.55 35.02 34.16
C ARG A 106 -4.08 35.18 32.70
N ALA A 107 -4.97 35.50 31.77
CA ALA A 107 -4.60 35.79 30.38
C ALA A 107 -3.67 37.02 30.25
N HIS A 108 -3.96 38.12 30.95
CA HIS A 108 -3.11 39.32 30.95
C HIS A 108 -1.77 39.04 31.62
N TYR A 109 -1.75 38.22 32.68
CA TYR A 109 -0.52 37.78 33.34
C TYR A 109 0.38 36.98 32.38
N VAL A 110 -0.21 36.07 31.59
CA VAL A 110 0.49 35.36 30.52
C VAL A 110 0.98 36.31 29.43
N SER A 111 0.21 37.36 29.08
CA SER A 111 0.66 38.38 28.11
C SER A 111 1.85 39.19 28.65
N ASN A 112 1.78 39.69 29.88
CA ASN A 112 2.88 40.43 30.54
C ASN A 112 4.15 39.59 30.65
N ALA A 113 4.04 38.35 31.12
CA ALA A 113 5.17 37.41 31.14
C ALA A 113 5.69 37.13 29.72
N SER A 114 4.80 37.04 28.72
CA SER A 114 5.20 36.88 27.31
C SER A 114 5.93 38.10 26.77
N ASN A 115 5.53 39.32 27.13
CA ASN A 115 6.18 40.55 26.69
C ASN A 115 7.59 40.68 27.30
N GLY A 116 7.74 40.38 28.59
CA GLY A 116 9.06 40.30 29.25
C GLY A 116 9.97 39.25 28.63
N LEU A 117 9.46 38.05 28.31
CA LEU A 117 10.25 37.01 27.65
C LEU A 117 10.59 37.35 26.19
N LYS A 118 9.63 37.86 25.39
CA LYS A 118 9.89 38.35 24.02
C LYS A 118 10.92 39.47 24.00
N PHE A 119 10.92 40.35 25.00
CA PHE A 119 11.95 41.38 25.13
C PHE A 119 13.34 40.76 25.31
N LEU A 120 13.49 39.75 26.18
CA LEU A 120 14.75 39.03 26.36
C LEU A 120 15.20 38.30 25.07
N GLU A 121 14.27 37.68 24.36
CA GLU A 121 14.55 37.06 23.05
C GLU A 121 14.98 38.09 21.99
N SER A 122 14.37 39.29 21.98
CA SER A 122 14.77 40.41 21.10
C SER A 122 16.19 40.91 21.41
N ARG A 123 16.64 40.75 22.66
CA ARG A 123 18.01 41.01 23.12
C ARG A 123 18.96 39.82 22.89
N LYS A 124 18.55 38.81 22.10
CA LYS A 124 19.26 37.55 21.81
C LYS A 124 19.57 36.69 23.05
N ILE A 125 18.90 36.91 24.19
CA ILE A 125 19.10 36.12 25.40
C ILE A 125 18.35 34.78 25.24
N LYS A 126 19.08 33.66 25.30
CA LYS A 126 18.53 32.33 25.02
C LYS A 126 17.71 31.76 26.19
N LEU A 127 16.38 31.83 26.05
CA LEU A 127 15.41 31.20 26.94
C LEU A 127 15.34 29.68 26.72
N VAL A 128 16.08 28.91 27.50
CA VAL A 128 16.02 27.43 27.45
C VAL A 128 14.97 26.92 28.42
N ASN A 129 13.88 26.35 27.90
CA ASN A 129 12.77 25.74 28.66
C ASN A 129 12.03 26.68 29.64
N ILE A 130 12.07 28.00 29.40
CA ILE A 130 11.28 29.00 30.15
C ILE A 130 10.11 29.42 29.26
N ARG A 131 8.87 29.17 29.68
CA ARG A 131 7.66 29.63 28.97
C ARG A 131 6.88 30.62 29.84
N PRO A 132 6.11 31.55 29.25
CA PRO A 132 5.32 32.54 30.01
C PRO A 132 4.39 31.90 31.04
N ILE A 133 3.74 30.79 30.67
CA ILE A 133 2.80 30.09 31.54
C ILE A 133 3.47 29.50 32.79
N ASP A 134 4.73 29.07 32.71
CA ASP A 134 5.45 28.49 33.83
C ASP A 134 5.88 29.56 34.86
N ILE A 135 5.98 30.84 34.44
CA ILE A 135 6.19 32.01 35.32
C ILE A 135 4.89 32.38 36.02
N VAL A 136 3.78 32.45 35.27
CA VAL A 136 2.44 32.75 35.82
C VAL A 136 1.95 31.68 36.80
N ASP A 137 2.38 30.43 36.61
CA ASP A 137 2.14 29.34 37.56
C ASP A 137 3.11 29.34 38.77
N GLY A 138 4.10 30.23 38.81
CA GLY A 138 5.01 30.42 39.94
C GLY A 138 6.09 29.35 40.12
N LYS A 139 6.50 28.65 39.06
CA LYS A 139 7.35 27.45 39.20
C LYS A 139 8.76 27.82 39.71
N PRO A 140 9.18 27.38 40.93
CA PRO A 140 10.39 27.86 41.60
C PRO A 140 11.66 27.76 40.76
N THR A 141 11.94 26.57 40.21
CA THR A 141 13.14 26.30 39.42
C THR A 141 13.20 27.09 38.11
N ILE A 142 12.04 27.40 37.51
CA ILE A 142 11.94 28.23 36.30
C ILE A 142 12.19 29.69 36.63
N ILE A 143 11.60 30.20 37.72
CA ILE A 143 11.77 31.58 38.17
C ILE A 143 13.22 31.83 38.61
N LEU A 144 13.81 30.95 39.43
CA LEU A 144 15.24 31.06 39.79
C LEU A 144 16.15 30.92 38.57
N GLY A 145 15.79 30.07 37.60
CA GLY A 145 16.51 29.96 36.32
C GLY A 145 16.49 31.25 35.50
N LEU A 146 15.32 31.90 35.42
CA LEU A 146 15.13 33.19 34.75
C LEU A 146 15.91 34.30 35.44
N ILE A 147 15.74 34.49 36.75
CA ILE A 147 16.40 35.58 37.48
C ILE A 147 17.92 35.38 37.54
N TRP A 148 18.40 34.14 37.69
CA TRP A 148 19.83 33.85 37.53
C TRP A 148 20.35 34.26 36.15
N MET A 149 19.59 34.02 35.09
CA MET A 149 19.99 34.42 33.75
C MET A 149 19.97 35.96 33.59
N LEU A 150 19.06 36.68 34.25
CA LEU A 150 19.11 38.15 34.28
C LEU A 150 20.32 38.67 35.06
N ILE A 151 20.61 38.10 36.23
CA ILE A 151 21.84 38.38 36.99
C ILE A 151 23.07 38.11 36.13
N LEU A 152 23.09 36.98 35.43
CA LEU A 152 24.20 36.63 34.55
C LEU A 152 24.34 37.68 33.44
N CYS A 153 23.31 37.95 32.64
CA CYS A 153 23.39 38.82 31.46
C CYS A 153 23.44 40.34 31.75
N TYR A 154 22.94 40.78 32.91
CA TYR A 154 22.85 42.19 33.30
C TYR A 154 23.67 42.56 34.54
N GLN A 155 24.30 41.61 35.25
CA GLN A 155 25.25 41.89 36.34
C GLN A 155 26.67 41.34 36.10
N ILE A 156 26.80 40.11 35.59
CA ILE A 156 28.09 39.38 35.54
C ILE A 156 28.73 39.44 34.14
N GLU A 157 27.94 39.16 33.12
CA GLU A 157 28.28 39.33 31.70
C GLU A 157 28.08 40.79 31.29
N ASP A 158 28.96 41.28 30.43
CA ASP A 158 28.80 42.56 29.76
C ASP A 158 27.84 42.36 28.57
N SER A 159 26.73 43.11 28.53
CA SER A 159 25.60 42.88 27.62
C SER A 159 25.92 43.09 26.13
N SER A 160 27.18 43.38 25.81
CA SER A 160 27.71 43.65 24.47
C SER A 160 28.28 42.42 23.73
N MET A 161 28.27 41.22 24.32
CA MET A 161 28.95 40.00 23.80
C MET A 161 28.02 38.89 23.27
N PHE A 162 26.73 39.14 23.03
CA PHE A 162 25.79 38.12 22.55
C PHE A 162 25.69 38.03 21.00
N ASP A 163 26.67 37.37 20.38
CA ASP A 163 26.53 36.89 19.00
C ASP A 163 27.27 35.54 18.78
N GLY A 164 26.56 34.43 18.99
CA GLY A 164 27.12 33.09 18.77
C GLY A 164 26.44 31.98 19.59
N ASP A 165 26.15 30.85 18.96
CA ASP A 165 25.51 29.69 19.61
C ASP A 165 26.54 28.76 20.25
N SER A 166 26.63 28.73 21.59
CA SER A 166 27.30 27.64 22.36
C SER A 166 27.15 27.76 23.87
N LYS A 167 27.17 26.61 24.56
CA LYS A 167 27.27 26.48 26.04
C LYS A 167 28.53 27.14 26.65
N ASP A 168 29.49 27.47 25.81
CA ASP A 168 30.84 27.96 26.12
C ASP A 168 30.87 29.38 26.76
N HIS A 169 29.86 30.22 26.49
CA HIS A 169 29.83 31.61 26.98
C HIS A 169 29.68 31.72 28.51
N ARG A 170 28.82 30.89 29.12
CA ARG A 170 28.58 30.89 30.58
C ARG A 170 29.82 30.50 31.39
N VAL A 171 30.73 29.72 30.79
CA VAL A 171 32.00 29.32 31.40
C VAL A 171 32.96 30.51 31.39
N LYS A 172 33.09 31.19 30.25
CA LYS A 172 33.98 32.35 30.07
C LYS A 172 33.70 33.51 31.03
N ALA A 173 32.44 33.84 31.28
CA ALA A 173 32.07 34.94 32.20
C ALA A 173 32.36 34.60 33.67
N LYS A 174 32.11 33.34 34.07
CA LYS A 174 32.49 32.82 35.38
C LYS A 174 34.01 32.85 35.57
N ASP A 175 34.77 32.38 34.59
CA ASP A 175 36.22 32.34 34.65
C ASP A 175 36.83 33.76 34.66
N ALA A 176 36.24 34.71 33.93
CA ALA A 176 36.64 36.12 33.97
C ALA A 176 36.40 36.77 35.34
N LEU A 177 35.25 36.52 35.99
CA LEU A 177 34.99 37.01 37.35
C LEU A 177 35.93 36.35 38.37
N LEU A 178 36.21 35.05 38.20
CA LEU A 178 37.12 34.30 39.07
C LEU A 178 38.57 34.81 38.96
N GLU A 179 39.03 35.11 37.74
CA GLU A 179 40.35 35.68 37.50
C GLU A 179 40.44 37.12 38.04
N TRP A 180 39.38 37.92 37.93
CA TRP A 180 39.32 39.24 38.57
C TRP A 180 39.47 39.15 40.10
N VAL A 181 38.76 38.23 40.75
CA VAL A 181 38.92 38.00 42.20
C VAL A 181 40.35 37.56 42.51
N ARG A 182 40.88 36.54 41.82
CA ARG A 182 42.26 36.06 42.04
C ARG A 182 43.27 37.20 41.91
N LYS A 183 43.16 38.03 40.87
CA LYS A 183 44.03 39.20 40.68
C LYS A 183 43.98 40.18 41.87
N LYS A 184 42.82 40.32 42.51
CA LYS A 184 42.62 41.17 43.71
C LYS A 184 43.15 40.53 45.00
N THR A 185 42.91 39.24 45.21
CA THR A 185 43.18 38.55 46.50
C THR A 185 44.51 37.81 46.57
N ARG A 186 45.17 37.51 45.44
CA ARG A 186 46.42 36.74 45.38
C ARG A 186 47.53 37.41 46.17
N GLY A 187 48.15 36.66 47.09
CA GLY A 187 49.24 37.14 47.94
C GLY A 187 48.81 38.16 49.00
N LYS A 188 47.51 38.23 49.36
CA LYS A 188 47.01 39.06 50.47
C LYS A 188 46.92 38.30 51.80
N ILE A 189 46.73 36.98 51.75
CA ILE A 189 46.71 36.08 52.91
C ILE A 189 47.59 34.88 52.57
N ASP A 190 48.53 34.53 53.43
CA ASP A 190 49.49 33.47 53.15
C ASP A 190 48.85 32.08 53.13
N GLY A 191 49.27 31.25 52.17
CA GLY A 191 48.78 29.87 52.00
C GLY A 191 47.35 29.74 51.46
N TRP A 192 46.67 30.85 51.16
CA TRP A 192 45.25 30.89 50.83
C TRP A 192 45.00 31.49 49.43
N ASP A 193 44.09 30.88 48.65
CA ASP A 193 43.79 31.27 47.26
C ASP A 193 42.37 30.85 46.82
N VAL A 194 41.73 31.64 45.94
CA VAL A 194 40.35 31.40 45.47
C VAL A 194 40.35 30.43 44.29
N LYS A 195 39.77 29.25 44.50
CA LYS A 195 39.72 28.19 43.47
C LYS A 195 38.38 28.10 42.76
N ASP A 196 37.30 28.43 43.45
CA ASP A 196 35.91 28.32 42.99
C ASP A 196 35.03 29.46 43.55
N PHE A 197 33.73 29.45 43.22
CA PHE A 197 32.71 30.29 43.86
C PHE A 197 31.86 29.52 44.89
N THR A 198 32.40 28.45 45.50
CA THR A 198 31.69 27.66 46.52
C THR A 198 32.54 27.49 47.78
N SER A 199 33.32 26.41 47.85
CA SER A 199 34.10 26.02 49.03
C SER A 199 35.15 27.07 49.43
N SER A 200 35.74 27.78 48.46
CA SER A 200 36.78 28.80 48.68
C SER A 200 36.28 30.04 49.45
N TRP A 201 34.97 30.24 49.54
CA TRP A 201 34.37 31.40 50.20
C TRP A 201 33.79 31.07 51.58
N ARG A 202 33.61 29.77 51.87
CA ARG A 202 33.00 29.27 53.09
C ARG A 202 33.70 29.79 54.34
N ASP A 203 35.03 29.79 54.34
CA ASP A 203 35.86 30.17 55.50
C ASP A 203 35.85 31.68 55.82
N GLY A 204 35.23 32.51 54.98
CA GLY A 204 35.19 33.97 55.13
C GLY A 204 36.49 34.71 54.81
N PHE A 205 37.60 34.04 54.53
CA PHE A 205 38.86 34.71 54.18
C PHE A 205 38.76 35.44 52.84
N ALA A 206 38.03 34.88 51.86
CA ALA A 206 37.86 35.48 50.54
C ALA A 206 37.25 36.87 50.54
N PHE A 207 36.13 37.04 51.27
CA PHE A 207 35.46 38.34 51.35
C PHE A 207 36.35 39.38 52.04
N ASN A 208 37.00 39.01 53.15
CA ASN A 208 37.89 39.91 53.88
C ASN A 208 39.14 40.27 53.05
N ALA A 209 39.74 39.32 52.32
CA ALA A 209 40.86 39.58 51.42
C ALA A 209 40.47 40.50 50.25
N LEU A 210 39.26 40.33 49.69
CA LEU A 210 38.75 41.18 48.62
C LEU A 210 38.48 42.60 49.12
N ILE A 211 37.85 42.76 50.28
CA ILE A 211 37.64 44.07 50.93
C ILE A 211 38.99 44.74 51.22
N TYR A 212 39.95 44.02 51.80
CA TYR A 212 41.31 44.52 52.05
C TYR A 212 42.02 44.96 50.77
N SER A 213 41.80 44.26 49.65
CA SER A 213 42.38 44.65 48.34
C SER A 213 41.80 45.95 47.76
N ILE A 214 40.58 46.33 48.17
CA ILE A 214 39.88 47.54 47.75
C ILE A 214 40.20 48.70 48.70
N ARG A 215 40.15 48.45 50.02
CA ARG A 215 40.48 49.42 51.07
C ARG A 215 41.15 48.71 52.27
N PRO A 216 42.49 48.71 52.36
CA PRO A 216 43.25 47.99 53.39
C PRO A 216 42.94 48.40 54.83
N ASP A 217 42.64 49.68 55.07
CA ASP A 217 42.37 50.26 56.39
C ASP A 217 41.11 49.73 57.09
N LEU A 218 40.21 49.04 56.38
CA LEU A 218 38.97 48.50 56.94
C LEU A 218 39.13 47.12 57.60
N ILE A 219 40.21 46.39 57.31
CA ILE A 219 40.34 44.97 57.67
C ILE A 219 41.71 44.67 58.25
N ASP A 220 41.75 44.31 59.54
CA ASP A 220 42.95 43.75 60.19
C ASP A 220 43.04 42.23 59.93
N LEU A 221 43.88 41.83 58.99
CA LEU A 221 44.09 40.44 58.60
C LEU A 221 44.58 39.53 59.75
N HIS A 222 45.32 40.07 60.73
CA HIS A 222 45.76 39.29 61.90
C HIS A 222 44.61 38.98 62.85
N ARG A 223 43.67 39.91 63.02
CA ARG A 223 42.44 39.71 63.80
C ARG A 223 41.48 38.76 63.07
N ILE A 224 41.24 38.97 61.77
CA ILE A 224 40.40 38.10 60.92
C ILE A 224 40.81 36.62 61.03
N SER A 225 42.12 36.35 61.03
CA SER A 225 42.66 34.99 61.08
C SER A 225 42.36 34.22 62.38
N ARG A 226 41.91 34.91 63.44
CA ARG A 226 41.59 34.31 64.76
C ARG A 226 40.09 34.23 65.05
N MET A 227 39.24 34.86 64.24
CA MET A 227 37.78 34.80 64.36
C MET A 227 37.23 33.44 63.91
N GLU A 228 36.09 33.02 64.45
CA GLU A 228 35.33 31.88 63.92
C GLU A 228 34.72 32.21 62.54
N VAL A 229 34.44 31.18 61.74
CA VAL A 229 33.99 31.32 60.34
C VAL A 229 32.75 32.22 60.22
N ARG A 230 31.75 31.97 61.07
CA ARG A 230 30.49 32.73 61.12
C ARG A 230 30.71 34.22 61.42
N GLU A 231 31.52 34.53 62.43
CA GLU A 231 31.88 35.91 62.81
C GLU A 231 32.70 36.60 61.71
N ARG A 232 33.62 35.86 61.07
CA ARG A 232 34.47 36.35 59.99
C ARG A 232 33.68 36.74 58.73
N LEU A 233 32.68 35.92 58.37
CA LEU A 233 31.74 36.21 57.29
C LEU A 233 30.87 37.43 57.62
N GLU A 234 30.32 37.46 58.83
CA GLU A 234 29.47 38.56 59.31
C GLU A 234 30.22 39.90 59.30
N ASN A 235 31.48 39.92 59.78
CA ASN A 235 32.36 41.08 59.71
C ASN A 235 32.58 41.56 58.26
N ALA A 236 32.83 40.63 57.32
CA ALA A 236 33.03 40.99 55.92
C ALA A 236 31.78 41.65 55.31
N PHE A 237 30.60 41.07 55.55
CA PHE A 237 29.34 41.60 55.01
C PHE A 237 28.97 42.95 55.65
N TYR A 238 29.16 43.11 56.96
CA TYR A 238 28.98 44.37 57.66
C TYR A 238 29.90 45.48 57.14
N VAL A 239 31.21 45.20 57.00
CA VAL A 239 32.19 46.18 56.49
C VAL A 239 31.91 46.53 55.03
N ALA A 240 31.55 45.56 54.19
CA ALA A 240 31.19 45.81 52.80
C ALA A 240 29.94 46.70 52.66
N GLU A 241 28.93 46.48 53.49
CA GLU A 241 27.70 47.29 53.46
C GLU A 241 27.95 48.70 54.00
N GLN A 242 28.49 48.83 55.21
CA GLN A 242 28.62 50.11 55.90
C GLN A 242 29.74 51.02 55.35
N HIS A 243 30.85 50.44 54.85
CA HIS A 243 32.03 51.23 54.46
C HIS A 243 32.36 51.20 52.96
N LEU A 244 31.86 50.20 52.21
CA LEU A 244 31.98 50.12 50.75
C LEU A 244 30.66 50.35 50.02
N GLY A 245 29.51 50.39 50.72
CA GLY A 245 28.19 50.60 50.11
C GLY A 245 27.76 49.45 49.22
N ILE A 246 28.14 48.20 49.55
CA ILE A 246 27.73 46.98 48.85
C ILE A 246 26.58 46.32 49.62
N PRO A 247 25.32 46.39 49.14
CA PRO A 247 24.17 45.87 49.86
C PRO A 247 24.26 44.35 50.11
N ARG A 248 23.92 43.92 51.32
CA ARG A 248 24.05 42.52 51.77
C ARG A 248 23.00 41.59 51.17
N LEU A 249 23.38 40.84 50.14
CA LEU A 249 22.52 39.84 49.48
C LEU A 249 22.49 38.48 50.18
N ILE A 250 23.60 38.07 50.80
CA ILE A 250 23.78 36.78 51.48
C ILE A 250 24.11 37.01 52.95
N ASP A 251 23.70 36.10 53.82
CA ASP A 251 23.98 36.16 55.25
C ASP A 251 25.00 35.06 55.64
N ALA A 252 25.66 35.19 56.80
CA ALA A 252 26.73 34.27 57.21
C ALA A 252 26.27 32.79 57.33
N GLU A 253 24.98 32.54 57.55
CA GLU A 253 24.38 31.18 57.47
C GLU A 253 24.34 30.61 56.07
N ASP A 254 24.04 31.43 55.08
CA ASP A 254 23.86 30.98 53.69
C ASP A 254 25.21 30.55 53.09
N VAL A 255 26.32 30.88 53.76
CA VAL A 255 27.71 30.62 53.34
C VAL A 255 28.45 29.65 54.26
N ASP A 256 28.21 29.60 55.57
CA ASP A 256 28.81 28.56 56.44
C ASP A 256 28.04 27.23 56.39
N VAL A 257 28.01 26.65 55.19
CA VAL A 257 27.40 25.34 54.87
C VAL A 257 28.39 24.47 54.12
N THR A 258 28.16 23.15 54.09
CA THR A 258 29.09 22.17 53.48
C THR A 258 29.41 22.45 52.02
N LYS A 259 28.45 22.98 51.25
CA LYS A 259 28.64 23.45 49.88
C LYS A 259 27.79 24.70 49.63
N PRO A 260 28.37 25.91 49.76
CA PRO A 260 27.66 27.16 49.52
C PRO A 260 27.12 27.26 48.09
N ASP A 261 26.03 28.00 47.91
CA ASP A 261 25.43 28.18 46.58
C ASP A 261 26.29 29.07 45.68
N GLU A 262 26.74 28.50 44.55
CA GLU A 262 27.68 29.15 43.65
C GLU A 262 27.12 30.44 43.05
N LYS A 263 25.84 30.39 42.67
CA LYS A 263 25.17 31.52 42.02
C LYS A 263 25.04 32.69 42.98
N SER A 264 24.62 32.44 44.21
CA SER A 264 24.40 33.45 45.24
C SER A 264 25.71 34.16 45.62
N ILE A 265 26.83 33.42 45.72
CA ILE A 265 28.17 34.01 45.90
C ILE A 265 28.57 34.83 44.67
N MET A 266 28.41 34.32 43.45
CA MET A 266 28.72 35.05 42.22
C MET A 266 27.91 36.37 42.11
N THR A 267 26.61 36.35 42.42
CA THR A 267 25.74 37.54 42.45
C THR A 267 26.26 38.60 43.42
N TYR A 268 26.66 38.18 44.63
CA TYR A 268 27.17 39.11 45.64
C TYR A 268 28.54 39.69 45.25
N ILE A 269 29.46 38.86 44.75
CA ILE A 269 30.81 39.28 44.34
C ILE A 269 30.81 40.17 43.09
N ALA A 270 29.87 39.96 42.16
CA ALA A 270 29.72 40.83 41.00
C ALA A 270 29.36 42.29 41.39
N GLN A 271 28.78 42.53 42.57
CA GLN A 271 28.60 43.90 43.09
C GLN A 271 29.94 44.60 43.35
N PHE A 272 30.93 43.90 43.93
CA PHE A 272 32.26 44.45 44.17
C PHE A 272 32.99 44.75 42.86
N SER A 273 32.92 43.83 41.89
CA SER A 273 33.51 44.01 40.55
C SER A 273 32.95 45.24 39.82
N ARG A 274 31.63 45.46 39.89
CA ARG A 274 30.98 46.63 39.28
C ARG A 274 31.28 47.95 40.00
N ARG A 275 31.30 47.92 41.34
CA ARG A 275 31.51 49.12 42.15
C ARG A 275 32.98 49.56 42.19
N PHE A 276 33.92 48.63 42.07
CA PHE A 276 35.37 48.84 42.19
C PHE A 276 36.22 48.08 41.13
N PRO A 277 35.95 48.23 39.82
CA PRO A 277 36.85 47.68 38.79
C PRO A 277 38.19 48.43 38.78
N ASP A 278 39.20 47.80 38.19
CA ASP A 278 40.54 48.40 38.10
C ASP A 278 40.51 49.73 37.32
N LEU A 279 41.12 50.77 37.89
CA LEU A 279 41.05 52.16 37.39
C LEU A 279 41.74 52.35 36.03
N PRO A 280 41.04 52.96 35.06
CA PRO A 280 41.63 53.95 34.16
C PRO A 280 40.99 55.36 34.29
N PHE A 281 40.19 55.61 35.32
CA PHE A 281 39.46 56.89 35.55
C PHE A 281 40.33 58.15 35.51
N GLY A 282 41.61 58.07 35.91
CA GLY A 282 42.54 59.20 35.87
C GLY A 282 42.83 59.70 34.46
N SER A 283 42.82 58.81 33.45
CA SER A 283 43.02 59.19 32.04
C SER A 283 41.72 59.69 31.41
N ILE A 284 40.58 59.09 31.77
CA ILE A 284 39.26 59.44 31.22
C ILE A 284 38.84 60.86 31.64
N ASN A 285 39.05 61.24 32.91
CA ASN A 285 38.80 62.62 33.35
C ASN A 285 39.72 63.65 32.67
N LYS A 286 40.91 63.25 32.22
CA LYS A 286 41.84 64.11 31.47
C LYS A 286 41.37 64.32 30.03
N GLU A 287 41.06 63.24 29.30
CA GLU A 287 40.48 63.31 27.95
C GLU A 287 39.15 64.09 27.93
N HIS A 288 38.28 63.84 28.92
CA HIS A 288 37.06 64.62 29.13
C HIS A 288 37.34 66.11 29.36
N GLY A 289 38.27 66.45 30.26
CA GLY A 289 38.62 67.84 30.55
C GLY A 289 39.24 68.58 29.36
N GLU A 290 40.05 67.90 28.56
CA GLU A 290 40.62 68.43 27.31
C GLU A 290 39.55 68.66 26.23
N LEU A 291 38.59 67.73 26.09
CA LEU A 291 37.44 67.91 25.19
C LEU A 291 36.52 69.04 25.66
N LEU A 292 36.13 69.07 26.94
CA LEU A 292 35.25 70.10 27.51
C LEU A 292 35.86 71.51 27.42
N ARG A 293 37.16 71.64 27.66
CA ARG A 293 37.89 72.89 27.45
C ARG A 293 37.88 73.31 25.99
N TRP A 294 38.21 72.41 25.07
CA TRP A 294 38.17 72.70 23.63
C TRP A 294 36.76 73.10 23.16
N LEU A 295 35.71 72.44 23.66
CA LEU A 295 34.31 72.78 23.39
C LEU A 295 33.99 74.19 23.87
N THR A 296 34.38 74.54 25.10
CA THR A 296 34.13 75.87 25.70
C THR A 296 34.87 76.97 24.94
N ASP A 297 36.17 76.80 24.70
CA ASP A 297 37.03 77.74 23.97
C ASP A 297 36.53 77.92 22.52
N THR A 298 36.05 76.85 21.88
CA THR A 298 35.52 76.88 20.50
C THR A 298 34.13 77.51 20.44
N ARG A 299 33.23 77.20 21.39
CA ARG A 299 31.92 77.87 21.52
C ARG A 299 32.08 79.39 21.64
N GLN A 300 33.02 79.86 22.46
CA GLN A 300 33.28 81.30 22.59
C GLN A 300 33.83 81.90 21.29
N ARG A 301 34.84 81.28 20.66
CA ARG A 301 35.39 81.74 19.37
C ARG A 301 34.33 81.82 18.28
N LEU A 302 33.50 80.78 18.13
CA LEU A 302 32.44 80.74 17.13
C LEU A 302 31.34 81.78 17.38
N THR A 303 31.00 82.05 18.64
CA THR A 303 29.98 83.06 18.97
C THR A 303 30.42 84.46 18.51
N HIS A 304 31.67 84.84 18.79
CA HIS A 304 32.24 86.10 18.29
C HIS A 304 32.30 86.14 16.74
N ALA A 305 32.68 85.04 16.09
CA ALA A 305 32.72 84.96 14.63
C ALA A 305 31.32 85.01 13.97
N ILE A 306 30.28 84.53 14.63
CA ILE A 306 28.88 84.63 14.18
C ILE A 306 28.37 86.07 14.34
N GLU A 307 28.72 86.77 15.42
CA GLU A 307 28.22 88.12 15.71
C GLU A 307 28.95 89.24 14.95
N ALA A 308 30.26 89.09 14.67
CA ALA A 308 31.06 90.12 13.98
C ALA A 308 30.64 90.34 12.50
N PRO A 309 30.60 91.56 11.96
CA PRO A 309 30.27 91.79 10.54
C PRO A 309 31.37 91.25 9.61
N ILE A 310 30.98 90.61 8.49
CA ILE A 310 31.93 90.11 7.48
C ILE A 310 32.47 91.27 6.65
N ALA A 311 33.77 91.56 6.78
CA ALA A 311 34.47 92.57 5.98
C ALA A 311 35.09 91.99 4.69
N ASP A 312 35.62 90.76 4.76
CA ASP A 312 36.16 90.01 3.62
C ASP A 312 35.66 88.55 3.70
N ILE A 313 34.83 88.17 2.73
CA ILE A 313 34.23 86.82 2.66
C ILE A 313 35.24 85.72 2.37
N GLN A 314 36.33 86.01 1.66
CA GLN A 314 37.37 85.02 1.36
C GLN A 314 38.26 84.75 2.58
N ALA A 315 38.59 85.80 3.36
CA ALA A 315 39.31 85.65 4.61
C ALA A 315 38.46 84.88 5.65
N GLU A 316 37.19 85.27 5.80
CA GLU A 316 36.25 84.62 6.72
C GLU A 316 36.05 83.14 6.39
N TYR A 317 35.85 82.80 5.11
CA TYR A 317 35.73 81.40 4.68
C TYR A 317 37.01 80.59 4.93
N LYS A 318 38.20 81.18 4.79
CA LYS A 318 39.47 80.48 5.06
C LYS A 318 39.63 80.12 6.54
N GLU A 319 39.23 81.01 7.45
CA GLU A 319 39.23 80.69 8.88
C GLU A 319 38.12 79.67 9.23
N TYR A 320 36.92 79.80 8.66
CA TYR A 320 35.87 78.76 8.77
C TYR A 320 36.38 77.39 8.31
N ALA A 321 37.02 77.30 7.14
CA ALA A 321 37.51 76.04 6.59
C ALA A 321 38.63 75.41 7.44
N LYS A 322 39.43 76.23 8.14
CA LYS A 322 40.42 75.79 9.12
C LYS A 322 39.75 75.25 10.39
N GLN A 323 38.80 75.99 10.97
CA GLN A 323 38.02 75.54 12.13
C GLN A 323 37.17 74.30 11.82
N ALA A 324 36.65 74.17 10.59
CA ALA A 324 35.88 73.01 10.14
C ALA A 324 36.74 71.73 10.06
N LYS A 325 38.00 71.83 9.63
CA LYS A 325 38.96 70.70 9.66
C LYS A 325 39.24 70.27 11.10
N GLU A 326 39.54 71.22 11.98
CA GLU A 326 39.75 70.97 13.42
C GLU A 326 38.50 70.32 14.06
N PHE A 327 37.30 70.85 13.75
CA PHE A 327 36.03 70.31 14.20
C PHE A 327 35.79 68.88 13.70
N VAL A 328 36.09 68.54 12.43
CA VAL A 328 35.95 67.17 11.93
C VAL A 328 36.91 66.21 12.63
N GLU A 329 38.15 66.61 12.90
CA GLU A 329 39.11 65.83 13.69
C GLU A 329 38.59 65.58 15.11
N LYS A 330 38.07 66.63 15.76
CA LYS A 330 37.47 66.56 17.10
C LYS A 330 36.15 65.80 17.14
N GLN A 331 35.33 65.84 16.09
CA GLN A 331 34.12 65.05 15.97
C GLN A 331 34.43 63.56 15.77
N LYS A 332 35.54 63.20 15.12
CA LYS A 332 36.04 61.81 15.10
C LYS A 332 36.51 61.37 16.49
N GLN A 333 37.28 62.21 17.20
CA GLN A 333 37.73 61.93 18.57
C GLN A 333 36.54 61.77 19.51
N TRP A 334 35.54 62.64 19.42
CA TRP A 334 34.26 62.54 20.12
C TRP A 334 33.51 61.25 19.76
N LYS A 335 33.27 60.94 18.49
CA LYS A 335 32.55 59.71 18.10
C LYS A 335 33.28 58.43 18.53
N ALA A 336 34.61 58.45 18.63
CA ALA A 336 35.38 57.36 19.21
C ALA A 336 35.20 57.27 20.74
N PHE A 337 35.25 58.41 21.45
CA PHE A 337 34.99 58.52 22.88
C PHE A 337 33.54 58.12 23.23
N GLU A 338 32.54 58.65 22.53
CA GLU A 338 31.11 58.28 22.66
C GLU A 338 30.94 56.78 22.41
N ARG A 339 31.51 56.18 21.36
CA ARG A 339 31.40 54.72 21.13
C ARG A 339 32.04 53.85 22.22
N LYS A 340 33.10 54.35 22.86
CA LYS A 340 33.83 53.67 23.93
C LYS A 340 33.09 53.81 25.27
N GLU A 341 32.68 55.03 25.62
CA GLU A 341 32.12 55.35 26.94
C GLU A 341 30.58 55.30 26.99
N SER A 342 29.84 55.31 25.87
CA SER A 342 28.36 55.07 25.86
C SER A 342 27.96 53.66 26.28
N LYS A 343 28.93 52.75 26.37
CA LYS A 343 28.79 51.38 26.89
C LYS A 343 29.46 51.20 28.26
N SER A 344 30.05 52.25 28.81
CA SER A 344 30.84 52.26 30.04
C SER A 344 29.95 52.65 31.22
N PRO A 345 29.66 51.75 32.18
CA PRO A 345 28.86 52.08 33.37
C PRO A 345 29.62 52.97 34.38
N HIS A 346 30.80 53.46 34.01
CA HIS A 346 31.74 54.19 34.85
C HIS A 346 31.80 55.68 34.58
N PHE A 347 31.47 56.10 33.35
CA PHE A 347 31.41 57.51 33.00
C PHE A 347 29.96 58.02 33.13
N PRO A 348 29.66 59.08 33.92
CA PRO A 348 28.27 59.50 34.14
C PRO A 348 27.57 59.86 32.83
N GLY A 349 26.40 59.24 32.59
CA GLY A 349 25.60 59.48 31.38
C GLY A 349 25.23 60.95 31.20
N GLU A 350 25.06 61.69 32.30
CA GLU A 350 24.86 63.15 32.30
C GLU A 350 26.06 63.92 31.72
N LYS A 351 27.30 63.51 31.99
CA LYS A 351 28.50 64.14 31.40
C LYS A 351 28.68 63.77 29.94
N LEU A 352 28.31 62.54 29.56
CA LEU A 352 28.31 62.13 28.16
C LEU A 352 27.25 62.90 27.37
N LYS A 353 26.07 63.11 27.97
CA LYS A 353 25.02 63.97 27.45
C LYS A 353 25.47 65.44 27.40
N GLU A 354 26.13 65.97 28.43
CA GLU A 354 26.67 67.34 28.44
C GLU A 354 27.67 67.56 27.29
N LEU A 355 28.65 66.65 27.13
CA LEU A 355 29.59 66.73 26.00
C LEU A 355 28.85 66.65 24.65
N LYS A 356 27.82 65.80 24.55
CA LYS A 356 27.00 65.68 23.34
C LYS A 356 26.23 66.95 23.03
N ASP A 357 25.49 67.49 24.01
CA ASP A 357 24.73 68.73 23.91
C ASP A 357 25.65 69.92 23.55
N GLN A 358 26.90 69.93 24.03
CA GLN A 358 27.92 70.90 23.64
C GLN A 358 28.48 70.67 22.23
N PHE A 359 28.72 69.42 21.80
CA PHE A 359 29.10 69.11 20.43
C PHE A 359 27.97 69.44 19.43
N ASP A 360 26.72 69.24 19.82
CA ASP A 360 25.53 69.57 19.03
C ASP A 360 25.32 71.09 18.92
N ASP A 361 25.49 71.86 20.02
CA ASP A 361 25.52 73.33 19.97
C ASP A 361 26.68 73.87 19.13
N ILE A 362 27.88 73.29 19.20
CA ILE A 362 28.98 73.67 18.29
C ILE A 362 28.66 73.30 16.85
N THR A 363 28.01 72.16 16.60
CA THR A 363 27.54 71.78 15.25
C THR A 363 26.54 72.81 14.73
N GLN A 364 25.59 73.27 15.56
CA GLN A 364 24.65 74.33 15.23
C GLN A 364 25.35 75.67 14.97
N ARG A 365 26.30 76.08 15.81
CA ARG A 365 27.10 77.31 15.63
C ARG A 365 27.95 77.26 14.36
N MET A 366 28.60 76.14 14.06
CA MET A 366 29.32 75.93 12.81
C MET A 366 28.40 76.02 11.58
N ASN A 367 27.18 75.49 11.67
CA ASN A 367 26.18 75.63 10.62
C ASN A 367 25.69 77.08 10.46
N LEU A 368 25.46 77.81 11.55
CA LEU A 368 25.07 79.23 11.53
C LEU A 368 26.19 80.12 10.95
N TRP A 369 27.45 79.86 11.31
CA TRP A 369 28.59 80.58 10.74
C TRP A 369 28.75 80.28 9.25
N ARG A 370 28.63 79.00 8.84
CA ARG A 370 28.58 78.61 7.42
C ARG A 370 27.46 79.34 6.69
N GLN A 371 26.24 79.29 7.22
CA GLN A 371 25.03 79.91 6.63
C GLN A 371 25.21 81.42 6.45
N LYS A 372 25.81 82.10 7.42
CA LYS A 372 26.14 83.52 7.35
C LYS A 372 27.17 83.83 6.26
N ILE A 373 28.26 83.05 6.15
CA ILE A 373 29.25 83.18 5.09
C ILE A 373 28.61 82.91 3.71
N ASP A 374 27.84 81.85 3.62
CA ASP A 374 27.12 81.40 2.43
C ASP A 374 26.10 82.44 1.91
N PHE A 375 25.26 83.03 2.78
CA PHE A 375 24.26 84.03 2.38
C PHE A 375 24.85 85.41 2.02
N ASN A 376 26.08 85.69 2.45
CA ASN A 376 26.81 86.89 2.06
C ASN A 376 27.50 86.77 0.68
N LEU A 377 27.36 85.64 -0.02
CA LEU A 377 27.90 85.46 -1.37
C LEU A 377 27.23 86.39 -2.40
N PRO A 378 28.00 86.98 -3.34
CA PRO A 378 27.47 87.94 -4.30
C PRO A 378 26.73 87.30 -5.49
N GLY A 379 25.83 88.09 -6.10
CA GLY A 379 25.24 87.79 -7.41
C GLY A 379 24.35 86.53 -7.46
N GLU A 380 24.43 85.80 -8.57
CA GLU A 380 23.59 84.62 -8.86
C GLU A 380 23.88 83.39 -7.97
N LEU A 381 24.93 83.44 -7.13
CA LEU A 381 25.22 82.35 -6.17
C LEU A 381 24.23 82.30 -5.01
N ARG A 382 23.69 83.45 -4.59
CA ARG A 382 22.82 83.53 -3.40
C ARG A 382 21.54 82.69 -3.51
N PRO A 383 20.74 82.73 -4.61
CA PRO A 383 19.56 81.87 -4.74
C PRO A 383 19.88 80.37 -4.76
N ILE A 384 21.06 79.98 -5.28
CA ILE A 384 21.52 78.58 -5.30
C ILE A 384 21.81 78.11 -3.87
N VAL A 385 22.47 78.95 -3.09
CA VAL A 385 22.77 78.70 -1.67
C VAL A 385 21.49 78.66 -0.81
N GLU A 386 20.54 79.56 -1.05
CA GLU A 386 19.23 79.55 -0.38
C GLU A 386 18.44 78.26 -0.68
N TRP A 387 18.56 77.71 -1.90
CA TRP A 387 18.01 76.39 -2.23
C TRP A 387 18.79 75.24 -1.58
N ILE A 388 20.14 75.25 -1.63
CA ILE A 388 21.01 74.25 -0.96
C ILE A 388 20.64 74.13 0.52
N TYR A 389 20.43 75.25 1.21
CA TYR A 389 20.03 75.25 2.62
C TYR A 389 18.65 74.59 2.85
N ARG A 390 17.63 74.96 2.07
CA ARG A 390 16.28 74.35 2.17
C ARG A 390 16.31 72.85 1.87
N ALA A 391 17.15 72.44 0.91
CA ALA A 391 17.37 71.06 0.55
C ALA A 391 18.08 70.27 1.68
N GLU A 392 19.14 70.82 2.27
CA GLU A 392 19.81 70.26 3.45
C GLU A 392 18.84 70.09 4.62
N GLU A 393 18.01 71.09 4.89
CA GLU A 393 17.02 71.06 5.98
C GLU A 393 16.02 69.90 5.81
N VAL A 394 15.43 69.75 4.62
CA VAL A 394 14.44 68.70 4.35
C VAL A 394 15.07 67.31 4.31
N LEU A 395 16.34 67.17 3.92
CA LEU A 395 17.08 65.91 4.03
C LEU A 395 17.41 65.58 5.49
N ALA A 396 17.78 66.58 6.30
CA ALA A 396 18.13 66.43 7.71
C ALA A 396 16.92 66.13 8.63
N ARG A 397 15.68 66.46 8.21
CA ARG A 397 14.45 66.05 8.91
C ARG A 397 14.34 64.52 8.92
N GLY A 398 14.69 63.93 10.06
CA GLY A 398 14.69 62.49 10.28
C GLY A 398 13.33 61.83 10.04
N LEU A 399 13.36 60.62 9.51
CA LEU A 399 12.19 59.78 9.22
C LEU A 399 12.05 58.64 10.27
N ASN A 400 12.47 58.92 11.51
CA ASN A 400 12.39 57.97 12.61
C ASN A 400 10.99 58.08 13.24
N PHE A 401 10.16 57.07 13.02
CA PHE A 401 8.82 56.97 13.59
C PHE A 401 8.81 55.97 14.76
N ASP A 402 8.03 56.25 15.79
CA ASP A 402 7.82 55.35 16.92
C ASP A 402 6.86 54.22 16.51
N PRO A 403 7.27 52.93 16.58
CA PRO A 403 6.40 51.80 16.29
C PRO A 403 5.10 51.75 17.10
N ALA A 404 5.03 52.40 18.28
CA ALA A 404 3.83 52.46 19.09
C ALA A 404 2.73 53.40 18.54
N THR A 405 3.06 54.26 17.57
CA THR A 405 2.15 55.29 17.01
C THR A 405 1.58 54.92 15.64
N LEU A 406 1.68 53.65 15.23
CA LEU A 406 1.44 53.23 13.85
C LEU A 406 -0.03 52.95 13.51
N VAL A 407 -0.84 54.01 13.35
CA VAL A 407 -2.16 53.90 12.68
C VAL A 407 -1.95 53.91 11.15
N PRO A 408 -2.36 52.87 10.40
CA PRO A 408 -2.03 52.75 8.97
C PRO A 408 -2.54 53.91 8.10
N ASP A 409 -3.77 54.39 8.33
CA ASP A 409 -4.36 55.51 7.58
C ASP A 409 -3.65 56.85 7.86
N GLU A 410 -3.36 57.16 9.12
CA GLU A 410 -2.68 58.40 9.52
C GLU A 410 -1.24 58.44 8.96
N ASN A 411 -0.54 57.31 8.99
CA ASN A 411 0.78 57.19 8.39
C ASN A 411 0.76 57.36 6.88
N LEU A 412 -0.22 56.75 6.17
CA LEU A 412 -0.35 56.95 4.73
C LEU A 412 -0.51 58.44 4.39
N GLN A 413 -1.39 59.16 5.09
CA GLN A 413 -1.56 60.60 4.91
C GLN A 413 -0.26 61.38 5.16
N ARG A 414 0.46 61.03 6.24
CA ARG A 414 1.73 61.68 6.62
C ARG A 414 2.84 61.46 5.59
N PHE A 415 3.01 60.24 5.09
CA PHE A 415 3.98 59.93 4.03
C PHE A 415 3.59 60.52 2.67
N THR A 416 2.28 60.68 2.38
CA THR A 416 1.81 61.43 1.22
C THR A 416 2.19 62.92 1.31
N GLN A 417 2.03 63.56 2.47
CA GLN A 417 2.44 64.95 2.68
C GLN A 417 3.96 65.13 2.59
N LEU A 418 4.76 64.27 3.23
CA LEU A 418 6.23 64.33 3.17
C LEU A 418 6.77 64.16 1.74
N HIS A 419 6.16 63.28 0.94
CA HIS A 419 6.51 63.11 -0.47
C HIS A 419 6.15 64.34 -1.32
N LYS A 420 5.00 64.98 -1.04
CA LYS A 420 4.60 66.23 -1.71
C LYS A 420 5.61 67.34 -1.46
N GLU A 421 6.03 67.54 -0.20
CA GLU A 421 7.09 68.50 0.17
C GLU A 421 8.42 68.19 -0.51
N HIS A 422 8.82 66.90 -0.54
CA HIS A 422 10.02 66.45 -1.21
C HIS A 422 10.00 66.80 -2.72
N VAL A 423 8.96 66.41 -3.44
CA VAL A 423 8.82 66.73 -4.87
C VAL A 423 8.86 68.24 -5.12
N THR A 424 8.18 69.05 -4.28
CA THR A 424 8.17 70.52 -4.44
C THR A 424 9.57 71.14 -4.39
N ILE A 425 10.48 70.65 -3.56
CA ILE A 425 11.83 71.24 -3.40
C ILE A 425 12.83 70.67 -4.40
N PHE A 426 12.77 69.37 -4.68
CA PHE A 426 13.78 68.68 -5.49
C PHE A 426 13.49 68.68 -7.00
N THR A 427 12.31 69.13 -7.45
CA THR A 427 12.00 69.26 -8.90
C THR A 427 13.02 70.13 -9.66
N GLU A 428 13.55 71.19 -9.05
CA GLU A 428 14.47 72.12 -9.71
C GLU A 428 15.97 71.73 -9.60
N LYS A 429 16.31 70.61 -8.94
CA LYS A 429 17.71 70.29 -8.56
C LYS A 429 18.70 70.28 -9.72
N GLU A 430 18.32 69.71 -10.87
CA GLU A 430 19.16 69.63 -12.07
C GLU A 430 19.39 71.00 -12.72
N THR A 431 18.37 71.88 -12.66
CA THR A 431 18.48 73.25 -13.14
C THR A 431 19.44 74.05 -12.28
N ILE A 432 19.41 73.83 -10.96
CA ILE A 432 20.27 74.50 -9.98
C ILE A 432 21.71 73.98 -10.06
N ALA A 433 21.90 72.67 -10.22
CA ALA A 433 23.20 72.04 -10.49
C ALA A 433 23.84 72.60 -11.76
N THR A 434 23.08 72.71 -12.86
CA THR A 434 23.58 73.24 -14.13
C THR A 434 23.96 74.73 -14.02
N LYS A 435 23.13 75.54 -13.34
CA LYS A 435 23.45 76.95 -13.04
C LYS A 435 24.72 77.09 -12.21
N PHE A 436 24.86 76.29 -11.15
CA PHE A 436 26.04 76.33 -10.28
C PHE A 436 27.32 75.92 -11.02
N GLN A 437 27.28 74.86 -11.83
CA GLN A 437 28.43 74.41 -12.64
C GLN A 437 28.87 75.44 -13.68
N ARG A 438 27.96 76.28 -14.19
CA ARG A 438 28.30 77.44 -15.03
C ARG A 438 29.06 78.51 -14.23
N LEU A 439 28.52 78.93 -13.08
CA LEU A 439 29.12 79.97 -12.23
C LEU A 439 30.49 79.54 -11.66
N LYS A 440 30.66 78.26 -11.32
CA LYS A 440 31.94 77.67 -10.88
C LYS A 440 33.06 77.76 -11.93
N ARG A 441 32.73 77.96 -13.21
CA ARG A 441 33.68 78.09 -14.32
C ARG A 441 33.91 79.55 -14.73
N ASP A 442 33.23 80.52 -14.11
CA ASP A 442 33.34 81.93 -14.47
C ASP A 442 34.57 82.61 -13.82
N PRO A 443 35.56 83.09 -14.60
CA PRO A 443 36.76 83.72 -14.04
C PRO A 443 36.50 85.03 -13.29
N SER A 444 35.35 85.68 -13.48
CA SER A 444 34.97 86.90 -12.75
C SER A 444 34.47 86.64 -11.33
N ILE A 445 34.10 85.39 -11.04
CA ILE A 445 33.62 84.92 -9.73
C ILE A 445 34.74 84.17 -9.00
N VAL A 446 35.38 83.22 -9.69
CA VAL A 446 36.42 82.35 -9.13
C VAL A 446 37.66 83.15 -8.75
N ASN A 447 38.06 83.07 -7.49
CA ASN A 447 39.20 83.76 -6.84
C ASN A 447 39.14 85.30 -6.84
N GLN A 448 38.37 85.93 -7.73
CA GLN A 448 38.13 87.39 -7.71
C GLN A 448 37.09 87.78 -6.66
N GLN A 449 35.95 87.09 -6.62
CA GLN A 449 34.86 87.36 -5.67
C GLN A 449 34.78 86.28 -4.58
N VAL A 450 34.98 85.02 -4.95
CA VAL A 450 34.79 83.85 -4.08
C VAL A 450 35.97 82.90 -4.20
N ALA A 451 36.50 82.43 -3.07
CA ALA A 451 37.61 81.46 -3.06
C ALA A 451 37.19 80.13 -3.71
N ILE A 452 38.06 79.53 -4.53
CA ILE A 452 37.77 78.25 -5.20
C ILE A 452 37.47 77.11 -4.20
N GLU A 453 38.04 77.15 -3.00
CA GLU A 453 37.76 76.20 -1.91
C GLU A 453 36.32 76.31 -1.37
N HIS A 454 35.69 77.48 -1.48
CA HIS A 454 34.29 77.69 -1.10
C HIS A 454 33.35 77.13 -2.16
N LEU A 455 33.63 77.43 -3.43
CA LEU A 455 32.89 76.87 -4.56
C LEU A 455 33.03 75.34 -4.65
N ASN A 456 34.18 74.77 -4.26
CA ASN A 456 34.34 73.32 -4.17
C ASN A 456 33.52 72.69 -3.03
N SER A 457 33.40 73.35 -1.87
CA SER A 457 32.55 72.85 -0.77
C SER A 457 31.06 72.92 -1.10
N LEU A 458 30.63 73.98 -1.80
CA LEU A 458 29.25 74.08 -2.32
C LEU A 458 28.97 73.00 -3.36
N ASP A 459 29.93 72.67 -4.24
CA ASP A 459 29.81 71.58 -5.20
C ASP A 459 29.67 70.21 -4.50
N GLU A 460 30.53 69.92 -3.53
CA GLU A 460 30.47 68.67 -2.75
C GLU A 460 29.11 68.51 -2.05
N ARG A 461 28.62 69.58 -1.39
CA ARG A 461 27.29 69.61 -0.76
C ARG A 461 26.17 69.40 -1.78
N LEU A 462 26.22 70.07 -2.92
CA LEU A 462 25.22 69.95 -3.98
C LEU A 462 25.15 68.53 -4.54
N ASN A 463 26.30 67.87 -4.74
CA ASN A 463 26.36 66.47 -5.16
C ASN A 463 25.80 65.51 -4.09
N ILE A 464 26.09 65.74 -2.80
CA ILE A 464 25.49 64.98 -1.69
C ILE A 464 23.97 65.14 -1.67
N ILE A 465 23.48 66.38 -1.81
CA ILE A 465 22.05 66.71 -1.83
C ILE A 465 21.33 65.99 -2.98
N ILE A 466 21.91 65.97 -4.18
CA ILE A 466 21.32 65.28 -5.34
C ILE A 466 21.15 63.79 -5.02
N VAL A 467 22.22 63.10 -4.60
CA VAL A 467 22.18 61.66 -4.29
C VAL A 467 21.21 61.35 -3.14
N SER A 468 21.30 62.07 -2.02
CA SER A 468 20.41 61.87 -0.87
C SER A 468 18.96 62.26 -1.16
N SER A 469 18.70 63.14 -2.13
CA SER A 469 17.33 63.42 -2.59
C SER A 469 16.71 62.23 -3.30
N ASP A 470 17.42 61.56 -4.22
CA ASP A 470 16.88 60.38 -4.91
C ASP A 470 16.66 59.21 -3.94
N GLU A 471 17.58 59.01 -2.99
CA GLU A 471 17.40 58.03 -1.91
C GLU A 471 16.14 58.31 -1.06
N ARG A 472 15.95 59.57 -0.61
CA ARG A 472 14.78 59.97 0.17
C ARG A 472 13.49 59.87 -0.64
N GLY A 473 13.52 60.25 -1.92
CA GLY A 473 12.39 60.16 -2.83
C GLY A 473 11.89 58.74 -2.93
N HIS A 474 12.74 57.79 -3.35
CA HIS A 474 12.36 56.38 -3.47
C HIS A 474 11.96 55.72 -2.15
N TYR A 475 12.52 56.14 -1.02
CA TYR A 475 12.08 55.68 0.30
C TYR A 475 10.62 56.10 0.61
N LEU A 476 10.30 57.38 0.44
CA LEU A 476 8.93 57.90 0.65
C LEU A 476 7.93 57.25 -0.33
N ASP A 477 8.37 57.01 -1.56
CA ASP A 477 7.62 56.37 -2.64
C ASP A 477 7.26 54.90 -2.27
N PHE A 478 8.20 54.17 -1.66
CA PHE A 478 8.00 52.83 -1.08
C PHE A 478 7.05 52.85 0.12
N GLU A 479 7.28 53.72 1.11
CA GLU A 479 6.48 53.78 2.34
C GLU A 479 4.99 54.06 2.05
N GLN A 480 4.67 54.89 1.05
CA GLN A 480 3.26 55.09 0.65
C GLN A 480 2.56 53.81 0.18
N ILE A 481 3.25 52.93 -0.56
CA ILE A 481 2.65 51.67 -1.01
C ILE A 481 2.63 50.65 0.13
N HIS A 482 3.66 50.67 1.00
CA HIS A 482 3.70 49.89 2.23
C HIS A 482 2.47 50.18 3.11
N TRP A 483 2.18 51.44 3.43
CA TRP A 483 1.03 51.79 4.28
C TRP A 483 -0.33 51.49 3.64
N LYS A 484 -0.48 51.65 2.31
CA LYS A 484 -1.67 51.17 1.58
C LYS A 484 -1.89 49.66 1.74
N VAL A 485 -0.81 48.87 1.66
CA VAL A 485 -0.88 47.43 1.87
C VAL A 485 -1.27 47.11 3.33
N GLN A 486 -0.69 47.81 4.32
CA GLN A 486 -1.00 47.60 5.74
C GLN A 486 -2.47 47.90 6.09
N ILE A 487 -3.09 48.94 5.51
CA ILE A 487 -4.53 49.23 5.69
C ILE A 487 -5.39 48.03 5.28
N HIS A 488 -5.10 47.43 4.12
CA HIS A 488 -5.84 46.27 3.63
C HIS A 488 -5.54 44.98 4.42
N PHE A 489 -4.33 44.81 4.96
CA PHE A 489 -4.05 43.70 5.89
C PHE A 489 -4.83 43.84 7.20
N ALA A 490 -4.90 45.03 7.80
CA ALA A 490 -5.70 45.25 9.00
C ALA A 490 -7.20 44.93 8.79
N GLN A 491 -7.73 45.21 7.59
CA GLN A 491 -9.09 44.82 7.20
C GLN A 491 -9.27 43.28 7.12
N LEU A 492 -8.28 42.55 6.59
CA LEU A 492 -8.29 41.09 6.54
C LEU A 492 -8.15 40.46 7.94
N GLU A 493 -7.28 41.00 8.79
CA GLU A 493 -7.07 40.54 10.17
C GLU A 493 -8.34 40.70 11.00
N HIS A 494 -9.01 41.85 10.90
CA HIS A 494 -10.30 42.08 11.57
C HIS A 494 -11.38 41.11 11.08
N LEU A 495 -11.49 40.89 9.77
CA LEU A 495 -12.43 39.90 9.22
C LEU A 495 -12.13 38.49 9.76
N MET A 496 -10.86 38.08 9.80
CA MET A 496 -10.43 36.79 10.36
C MET A 496 -10.73 36.67 11.86
N GLU A 497 -10.63 37.75 12.65
CA GLU A 497 -11.02 37.77 14.06
C GLU A 497 -12.52 37.49 14.24
N ILE A 498 -13.37 38.05 13.39
CA ILE A 498 -14.82 37.81 13.41
C ILE A 498 -15.12 36.36 12.97
N LEU A 499 -14.49 35.87 11.89
CA LEU A 499 -14.65 34.50 11.37
C LEU A 499 -14.09 33.39 12.28
N ASN A 500 -13.30 33.75 13.30
CA ASN A 500 -12.77 32.82 14.29
C ASN A 500 -13.65 32.68 15.55
N LYS A 501 -14.72 33.47 15.68
CA LYS A 501 -15.70 33.32 16.77
C LYS A 501 -16.64 32.15 16.48
N LYS A 502 -17.15 31.51 17.54
CA LYS A 502 -18.20 30.48 17.45
C LYS A 502 -19.42 31.06 16.72
N GLN A 503 -20.17 30.20 16.04
CA GLN A 503 -21.27 30.63 15.19
C GLN A 503 -22.58 30.76 15.96
N GLY A 504 -23.31 31.83 15.67
CA GLY A 504 -24.64 32.07 16.23
C GLY A 504 -25.73 31.24 15.56
N ASN A 505 -26.97 31.72 15.68
CA ASN A 505 -28.12 31.13 14.99
C ASN A 505 -28.06 31.38 13.47
N LEU A 506 -28.94 30.74 12.70
CA LEU A 506 -28.98 30.88 11.24
C LEU A 506 -28.89 32.34 10.75
N ALA A 507 -29.66 33.27 11.34
CA ALA A 507 -29.62 34.68 10.93
C ALA A 507 -28.27 35.35 11.22
N GLN A 508 -27.61 34.98 12.31
CA GLN A 508 -26.26 35.47 12.66
C GLN A 508 -25.19 34.87 11.73
N THR A 509 -25.29 33.57 11.40
CA THR A 509 -24.39 32.93 10.41
C THR A 509 -24.59 33.50 9.00
N GLU A 510 -25.84 33.79 8.60
CA GLU A 510 -26.13 34.44 7.32
C GLU A 510 -25.55 35.86 7.28
N GLN A 511 -25.73 36.66 8.33
CA GLN A 511 -25.12 37.99 8.44
C GLN A 511 -23.59 37.93 8.32
N LEU A 512 -22.94 36.97 9.00
CA LEU A 512 -21.48 36.81 8.91
C LEU A 512 -21.02 36.38 7.52
N PHE A 513 -21.77 35.50 6.84
CA PHE A 513 -21.45 35.09 5.48
C PHE A 513 -21.67 36.21 4.44
N GLN A 514 -22.64 37.10 4.66
CA GLN A 514 -22.81 38.31 3.86
C GLN A 514 -21.68 39.33 4.11
N GLU A 515 -21.23 39.49 5.36
CA GLU A 515 -20.06 40.32 5.70
C GLU A 515 -18.79 39.80 5.01
N TYR A 516 -18.57 38.48 5.03
CA TYR A 516 -17.49 37.82 4.26
C TYR A 516 -17.59 38.12 2.76
N LYS A 517 -18.77 37.93 2.15
CA LYS A 517 -18.97 38.19 0.71
C LYS A 517 -18.72 39.65 0.37
N ARG A 518 -19.21 40.59 1.17
CA ARG A 518 -18.96 42.02 0.96
C ARG A 518 -17.46 42.33 0.99
N LYS A 519 -16.73 41.82 1.99
CA LYS A 519 -15.29 42.11 2.14
C LYS A 519 -14.40 41.41 1.10
N ILE A 520 -14.72 40.17 0.72
CA ILE A 520 -13.85 39.36 -0.15
C ILE A 520 -14.26 39.40 -1.63
N HIS A 521 -15.56 39.39 -1.95
CA HIS A 521 -16.05 39.37 -3.33
C HIS A 521 -16.39 40.75 -3.89
N ASP A 522 -17.03 41.62 -3.08
CA ASP A 522 -17.44 42.95 -3.54
C ASP A 522 -16.30 43.98 -3.41
N GLU A 523 -15.71 44.10 -2.21
CA GLU A 523 -14.58 45.00 -1.91
C GLU A 523 -13.21 44.45 -2.41
N LYS A 524 -13.13 43.15 -2.74
CA LYS A 524 -11.99 42.49 -3.40
C LYS A 524 -10.63 42.72 -2.73
N ILE A 525 -10.59 42.77 -1.40
CA ILE A 525 -9.41 43.17 -0.62
C ILE A 525 -8.16 42.36 -1.00
N ILE A 526 -8.28 41.04 -1.17
CA ILE A 526 -7.15 40.17 -1.57
C ILE A 526 -6.59 40.58 -2.94
N ALA A 527 -7.45 40.73 -3.95
CA ALA A 527 -7.02 41.13 -5.30
C ALA A 527 -6.42 42.55 -5.34
N THR A 528 -6.89 43.45 -4.47
CA THR A 528 -6.32 44.79 -4.29
C THR A 528 -4.90 44.72 -3.74
N ILE A 529 -4.63 43.88 -2.73
CA ILE A 529 -3.26 43.66 -2.22
C ILE A 529 -2.39 42.98 -3.30
N GLU A 530 -2.91 41.98 -4.01
CA GLU A 530 -2.19 41.32 -5.11
C GLU A 530 -1.82 42.29 -6.24
N GLY A 531 -2.67 43.28 -6.52
CA GLY A 531 -2.39 44.36 -7.48
C GLY A 531 -1.34 45.37 -6.99
N LEU A 532 -1.26 45.64 -5.68
CA LEU A 532 -0.26 46.54 -5.08
C LEU A 532 1.12 45.89 -4.89
N LEU A 533 1.19 44.56 -4.73
CA LEU A 533 2.45 43.83 -4.50
C LEU A 533 3.53 44.02 -5.59
N PRO A 534 3.22 44.02 -6.90
CA PRO A 534 4.18 44.36 -7.96
C PRO A 534 4.72 45.79 -7.83
N GLU A 535 3.87 46.75 -7.51
CA GLU A 535 4.29 48.15 -7.33
C GLU A 535 5.19 48.30 -6.11
N LEU A 536 4.82 47.69 -4.97
CA LEU A 536 5.63 47.66 -3.75
C LEU A 536 7.02 47.06 -4.03
N THR A 537 7.06 45.91 -4.73
CA THR A 537 8.31 45.23 -5.10
C THR A 537 9.17 46.12 -6.00
N ARG A 538 8.58 46.79 -6.99
CA ARG A 538 9.30 47.70 -7.90
C ARG A 538 9.88 48.91 -7.16
N LYS A 539 9.11 49.55 -6.28
CA LYS A 539 9.59 50.72 -5.50
C LYS A 539 10.66 50.33 -4.49
N ALA A 540 10.51 49.19 -3.82
CA ALA A 540 11.53 48.61 -2.95
C ALA A 540 12.85 48.34 -3.70
N GLN A 541 12.78 47.81 -4.92
CA GLN A 541 13.95 47.59 -5.77
C GLN A 541 14.64 48.90 -6.18
N ASN A 542 13.88 49.93 -6.56
CA ASN A 542 14.43 51.24 -6.92
C ASN A 542 15.21 51.86 -5.74
N TYR A 543 14.64 51.85 -4.53
CA TYR A 543 15.33 52.32 -3.34
C TYR A 543 16.59 51.48 -3.02
N GLY A 544 16.46 50.14 -3.08
CA GLY A 544 17.57 49.21 -2.85
C GLY A 544 18.73 49.31 -3.86
N GLN A 545 18.50 49.83 -5.07
CA GLN A 545 19.53 50.00 -6.10
C GLN A 545 20.46 51.20 -5.88
N LEU A 546 20.03 52.24 -5.15
CA LEU A 546 20.88 53.38 -4.80
C LEU A 546 21.79 53.04 -3.62
N ARG A 547 21.26 52.33 -2.63
CA ARG A 547 21.92 52.01 -1.35
C ARG A 547 22.99 50.90 -1.43
N LYS A 548 23.63 50.70 -2.60
CA LYS A 548 24.53 49.58 -2.99
C LYS A 548 25.73 49.26 -2.07
N LYS A 549 25.94 50.00 -0.98
CA LYS A 549 26.96 49.72 0.05
C LYS A 549 26.41 48.92 1.25
N ASP A 550 25.10 48.96 1.53
CA ASP A 550 24.46 48.18 2.60
C ASP A 550 23.61 47.03 2.02
N ASP A 551 24.28 45.92 1.67
CA ASP A 551 23.65 44.71 1.12
C ASP A 551 22.55 44.12 2.04
N GLN A 552 22.63 44.38 3.36
CA GLN A 552 21.57 44.02 4.31
C GLN A 552 20.25 44.75 4.09
N THR A 553 20.23 46.04 3.73
CA THR A 553 18.97 46.80 3.63
C THR A 553 18.15 46.37 2.42
N SER A 554 18.81 46.18 1.27
CA SER A 554 18.15 45.71 0.03
C SER A 554 17.61 44.28 0.17
N LYS A 555 18.35 43.39 0.86
CA LYS A 555 17.86 42.06 1.23
C LYS A 555 16.66 42.13 2.17
N GLY A 556 16.67 43.07 3.14
CA GLY A 556 15.55 43.32 4.06
C GLY A 556 14.24 43.67 3.36
N PHE A 557 14.25 44.61 2.40
CA PHE A 557 13.02 45.00 1.69
C PHE A 557 12.48 43.91 0.77
N ASN A 558 13.34 43.14 0.10
CA ASN A 558 12.91 42.00 -0.71
C ASN A 558 12.33 40.88 0.16
N ALA A 559 12.98 40.56 1.29
CA ALA A 559 12.46 39.61 2.28
C ALA A 559 11.11 40.06 2.86
N TYR A 560 10.92 41.36 3.10
CA TYR A 560 9.64 41.93 3.49
C TYR A 560 8.56 41.71 2.41
N CYS A 561 8.83 42.05 1.14
CA CYS A 561 7.88 41.84 0.04
C CYS A 561 7.51 40.34 -0.14
N GLU A 562 8.46 39.44 0.07
CA GLU A 562 8.18 37.99 0.11
C GLU A 562 7.37 37.56 1.33
N CYS A 563 7.63 38.13 2.50
CA CYS A 563 6.89 37.87 3.73
C CYS A 563 5.41 38.25 3.54
N VAL A 564 5.13 39.48 3.08
CA VAL A 564 3.78 39.95 2.76
C VAL A 564 3.08 39.01 1.75
N ARG A 565 3.79 38.57 0.70
CA ARG A 565 3.26 37.62 -0.30
C ARG A 565 2.95 36.23 0.30
N LYS A 566 3.74 35.74 1.27
CA LYS A 566 3.50 34.48 1.97
C LYS A 566 2.31 34.60 2.93
N THR A 567 2.24 35.68 3.72
CA THR A 567 1.13 35.96 4.64
C THR A 567 -0.19 36.08 3.89
N LEU A 568 -0.23 36.79 2.75
CA LEU A 568 -1.42 36.91 1.91
C LEU A 568 -1.93 35.54 1.41
N LYS A 569 -1.01 34.67 0.97
CA LYS A 569 -1.36 33.31 0.51
C LYS A 569 -1.92 32.44 1.63
N SER A 570 -1.38 32.54 2.84
CA SER A 570 -1.94 31.85 4.02
C SER A 570 -3.33 32.37 4.32
N ALA A 571 -3.48 33.69 4.49
CA ALA A 571 -4.75 34.33 4.80
C ALA A 571 -5.84 34.02 3.76
N ALA A 572 -5.50 33.99 2.47
CA ALA A 572 -6.42 33.61 1.40
C ALA A 572 -6.87 32.14 1.46
N LEU A 573 -5.98 31.22 1.85
CA LEU A 573 -6.31 29.80 2.05
C LEU A 573 -7.19 29.61 3.30
N ASP A 574 -6.87 30.32 4.38
CA ASP A 574 -7.63 30.29 5.63
C ASP A 574 -9.04 30.87 5.40
N LEU A 575 -9.16 32.01 4.71
CA LEU A 575 -10.44 32.64 4.33
C LEU A 575 -11.30 31.73 3.45
N LYS A 576 -10.70 31.03 2.47
CA LYS A 576 -11.41 30.05 1.64
C LYS A 576 -11.88 28.83 2.45
N THR A 577 -11.11 28.42 3.44
CA THR A 577 -11.52 27.36 4.39
C THR A 577 -12.71 27.82 5.24
N LYS A 578 -12.68 29.07 5.72
CA LYS A 578 -13.79 29.69 6.44
C LYS A 578 -15.05 29.87 5.58
N GLU A 579 -14.90 30.20 4.29
CA GLU A 579 -16.02 30.24 3.34
C GLU A 579 -16.74 28.89 3.26
N HIS A 580 -15.99 27.80 3.08
CA HIS A 580 -16.56 26.46 3.05
C HIS A 580 -17.27 26.12 4.37
N MET A 581 -16.61 26.36 5.51
CA MET A 581 -17.19 26.10 6.84
C MET A 581 -18.49 26.89 7.06
N LEU A 582 -18.57 28.16 6.65
CA LEU A 582 -19.79 28.97 6.78
C LEU A 582 -20.89 28.46 5.84
N GLN A 583 -20.58 28.17 4.58
CA GLN A 583 -21.54 27.64 3.62
C GLN A 583 -22.10 26.28 4.10
N GLU A 584 -21.23 25.38 4.56
CA GLU A 584 -21.59 24.09 5.14
C GLU A 584 -22.43 24.25 6.42
N THR A 585 -22.11 25.22 7.28
CA THR A 585 -22.91 25.53 8.48
C THR A 585 -24.31 26.03 8.10
N LEU A 586 -24.43 26.89 7.09
CA LEU A 586 -25.71 27.38 6.57
C LEU A 586 -26.55 26.26 5.94
N ASP A 587 -25.93 25.35 5.19
CA ASP A 587 -26.63 24.24 4.57
C ASP A 587 -27.05 23.19 5.61
N ASN A 588 -26.22 22.93 6.63
CA ASN A 588 -26.63 22.14 7.80
C ASN A 588 -27.79 22.78 8.58
N TRP A 589 -27.83 24.11 8.72
CA TRP A 589 -29.00 24.81 9.31
C TRP A 589 -30.28 24.63 8.47
N LYS A 590 -30.19 24.68 7.14
CA LYS A 590 -31.34 24.41 6.25
C LYS A 590 -31.82 22.97 6.36
N VAL A 591 -30.89 22.01 6.33
CA VAL A 591 -31.20 20.57 6.49
C VAL A 591 -31.81 20.30 7.87
N TYR A 592 -31.29 20.92 8.94
CA TYR A 592 -31.90 20.86 10.27
C TYR A 592 -33.35 21.35 10.26
N LEU A 593 -33.62 22.58 9.77
CA LEU A 593 -34.96 23.17 9.81
C LEU A 593 -35.97 22.36 8.98
N SER A 594 -35.60 21.95 7.77
CA SER A 594 -36.46 21.15 6.89
C SER A 594 -36.70 19.74 7.39
N SER A 595 -35.65 19.03 7.82
CA SER A 595 -35.77 17.63 8.26
C SER A 595 -36.48 17.54 9.61
N TYR A 596 -36.25 18.48 10.53
CA TYR A 596 -36.93 18.54 11.83
C TYR A 596 -38.44 18.75 11.65
N ASP A 597 -38.84 19.73 10.84
CA ASP A 597 -40.24 20.05 10.55
C ASP A 597 -40.99 18.90 9.84
N GLN A 598 -40.33 18.26 8.86
CA GLN A 598 -40.88 17.09 8.16
C GLN A 598 -41.04 15.87 9.09
N LEU A 599 -40.01 15.55 9.90
CA LEU A 599 -40.07 14.45 10.86
C LEU A 599 -41.09 14.72 11.96
N GLU A 600 -41.17 15.93 12.50
CA GLU A 600 -42.12 16.27 13.55
C GLU A 600 -43.57 16.08 13.07
N ARG A 601 -43.90 16.52 11.84
CA ARG A 601 -45.21 16.24 11.22
C ARG A 601 -45.43 14.74 11.01
N TRP A 602 -44.47 14.03 10.41
CA TRP A 602 -44.62 12.60 10.15
C TRP A 602 -44.78 11.76 11.42
N LEU A 603 -44.08 12.11 12.51
CA LEU A 603 -44.23 11.47 13.83
C LEU A 603 -45.61 11.79 14.45
N ASN A 604 -46.09 13.03 14.32
CA ASN A 604 -47.43 13.43 14.81
C ASN A 604 -48.57 12.68 14.10
N GLU A 605 -48.42 12.39 12.81
CA GLU A 605 -49.37 11.58 12.04
C GLU A 605 -49.16 10.07 12.29
N GLY A 606 -47.92 9.62 12.41
CA GLY A 606 -47.55 8.23 12.71
C GLY A 606 -48.11 7.72 14.04
N ASP A 607 -48.06 8.54 15.09
CA ASP A 607 -48.69 8.24 16.40
C ASP A 607 -50.21 7.97 16.28
N GLN A 608 -50.89 8.63 15.33
CA GLN A 608 -52.32 8.42 15.06
C GLN A 608 -52.55 7.17 14.21
N VAL A 609 -51.74 6.95 13.16
CA VAL A 609 -51.87 5.78 12.27
C VAL A 609 -51.57 4.46 13.00
N LEU A 610 -50.70 4.49 14.01
CA LEU A 610 -50.46 3.33 14.90
C LEU A 610 -51.73 2.82 15.63
N GLN A 611 -52.79 3.62 15.72
CA GLN A 611 -54.08 3.20 16.30
C GLN A 611 -55.15 2.80 15.26
N ARG A 612 -54.86 2.91 13.96
CA ARG A 612 -55.79 2.60 12.86
C ARG A 612 -55.66 1.16 12.34
N SER A 613 -56.30 0.86 11.21
CA SER A 613 -56.33 -0.49 10.63
C SER A 613 -54.96 -0.96 10.10
N SER A 614 -54.76 -2.28 9.98
CA SER A 614 -53.48 -2.85 9.52
C SER A 614 -53.13 -2.45 8.07
N GLN A 615 -54.12 -2.24 7.20
CA GLN A 615 -53.88 -1.78 5.82
C GLN A 615 -53.40 -0.32 5.77
N GLU A 616 -53.94 0.56 6.62
CA GLU A 616 -53.48 1.95 6.72
C GLU A 616 -52.07 2.04 7.31
N LYS A 617 -51.74 1.17 8.28
CA LYS A 617 -50.38 1.04 8.83
C LYS A 617 -49.38 0.66 7.74
N LEU A 618 -49.68 -0.38 6.97
CA LEU A 618 -48.85 -0.81 5.83
C LEU A 618 -48.63 0.31 4.82
N ALA A 619 -49.70 1.00 4.41
CA ALA A 619 -49.61 2.07 3.40
C ALA A 619 -48.79 3.28 3.89
N TYR A 620 -48.93 3.67 5.15
CA TYR A 620 -48.24 4.83 5.72
C TYR A 620 -46.77 4.54 6.07
N PHE A 621 -46.49 3.35 6.62
CA PHE A 621 -45.15 2.95 7.05
C PHE A 621 -44.31 2.28 5.96
N ALA A 622 -44.85 1.99 4.77
CA ALA A 622 -44.09 1.45 3.62
C ALA A 622 -42.81 2.24 3.29
N ASN A 623 -42.81 3.56 3.55
CA ASN A 623 -41.67 4.45 3.31
C ASN A 623 -40.82 4.71 4.58
N ILE A 624 -40.87 3.85 5.61
CA ILE A 624 -40.12 4.05 6.86
C ILE A 624 -38.61 4.22 6.65
N ASN A 625 -38.02 3.57 5.65
CA ASN A 625 -36.61 3.75 5.29
C ASN A 625 -36.29 5.17 4.84
N HIS A 626 -37.18 5.83 4.09
CA HIS A 626 -37.02 7.24 3.71
C HIS A 626 -37.03 8.17 4.93
N TRP A 627 -37.87 7.86 5.92
CA TRP A 627 -37.91 8.62 7.18
C TRP A 627 -36.71 8.31 8.08
N ALA A 628 -36.16 7.10 8.04
CA ALA A 628 -34.92 6.74 8.71
C ALA A 628 -33.72 7.51 8.12
N GLU A 629 -33.64 7.63 6.79
CA GLU A 629 -32.66 8.52 6.14
C GLU A 629 -32.85 9.98 6.53
N THR A 630 -34.10 10.46 6.65
CA THR A 630 -34.38 11.85 7.06
C THR A 630 -34.00 12.09 8.52
N HIS A 631 -34.21 11.11 9.40
CA HIS A 631 -33.74 11.13 10.79
C HIS A 631 -32.20 11.14 10.87
N GLU A 632 -31.53 10.37 10.02
CA GLU A 632 -30.08 10.34 9.93
C GLU A 632 -29.49 11.66 9.38
N LYS A 633 -30.13 12.24 8.34
CA LYS A 633 -29.80 13.60 7.84
C LYS A 633 -29.96 14.65 8.94
N LEU A 634 -31.01 14.55 9.76
CA LEU A 634 -31.21 15.43 10.92
C LEU A 634 -30.11 15.21 11.98
N ARG A 635 -29.74 13.97 12.30
CA ARG A 635 -28.66 13.66 13.26
C ARG A 635 -27.32 14.26 12.81
N ILE A 636 -26.92 14.01 11.57
CA ILE A 636 -25.67 14.51 10.98
C ILE A 636 -25.66 16.05 10.99
N ALA A 637 -26.74 16.69 10.54
CA ALA A 637 -26.84 18.15 10.56
C ALA A 637 -26.70 18.72 11.98
N ILE A 638 -27.33 18.09 12.98
CA ILE A 638 -27.23 18.54 14.38
C ILE A 638 -25.82 18.31 14.95
N GLU A 639 -25.17 17.18 14.70
CA GLU A 639 -23.79 16.93 15.14
C GLU A 639 -22.80 17.94 14.54
N SER A 640 -22.91 18.23 13.24
CA SER A 640 -22.12 19.27 12.58
C SER A 640 -22.36 20.64 13.20
N LEU A 641 -23.63 21.05 13.39
CA LEU A 641 -23.97 22.32 14.04
C LEU A 641 -23.48 22.39 15.49
N MET A 642 -23.57 21.30 16.26
CA MET A 642 -23.09 21.23 17.63
C MET A 642 -21.57 21.42 17.76
N SER A 643 -20.80 21.16 16.71
CA SER A 643 -19.35 21.37 16.70
C SER A 643 -18.91 22.81 16.38
N VAL A 644 -19.80 23.62 15.78
CA VAL A 644 -19.49 24.96 15.26
C VAL A 644 -20.22 26.10 16.00
N CYS A 645 -21.40 25.82 16.57
CA CYS A 645 -22.27 26.84 17.18
C CYS A 645 -21.94 27.18 18.64
N ASP A 646 -22.49 28.30 19.12
CA ASP A 646 -22.44 28.72 20.53
C ASP A 646 -23.13 27.74 21.49
N ASP A 647 -22.59 27.61 22.71
CA ASP A 647 -22.97 26.56 23.67
C ASP A 647 -24.46 26.61 24.11
N GLU A 648 -25.07 27.80 24.09
CA GLU A 648 -26.51 27.98 24.33
C GLU A 648 -27.37 27.37 23.19
N ILE A 649 -26.92 27.55 21.95
CA ILE A 649 -27.58 27.00 20.75
C ILE A 649 -27.39 25.48 20.71
N VAL A 650 -26.18 25.00 21.03
CA VAL A 650 -25.86 23.57 21.18
C VAL A 650 -26.82 22.90 22.16
N ALA A 651 -27.07 23.50 23.33
CA ALA A 651 -28.01 22.99 24.32
C ALA A 651 -29.47 22.97 23.79
N GLY A 652 -29.89 24.01 23.07
CA GLY A 652 -31.21 24.09 22.44
C GLY A 652 -31.44 23.04 21.35
N LEU A 653 -30.46 22.85 20.46
CA LEU A 653 -30.46 21.84 19.40
C LEU A 653 -30.51 20.43 19.99
N HIS A 654 -29.66 20.14 20.98
CA HIS A 654 -29.58 18.83 21.61
C HIS A 654 -30.89 18.45 22.32
N LYS A 655 -31.53 19.39 23.04
CA LYS A 655 -32.84 19.18 23.67
C LYS A 655 -33.93 18.83 22.65
N LYS A 656 -33.96 19.53 21.51
CA LYS A 656 -34.90 19.25 20.41
C LYS A 656 -34.62 17.90 19.74
N PHE A 657 -33.36 17.55 19.52
CA PHE A 657 -32.98 16.25 18.97
C PHE A 657 -33.43 15.10 19.86
N LEU A 658 -33.16 15.16 21.18
CA LEU A 658 -33.57 14.12 22.12
C LEU A 658 -35.09 13.88 22.12
N PHE A 659 -35.90 14.92 21.92
CA PHE A 659 -37.35 14.79 21.81
C PHE A 659 -37.78 14.03 20.54
N ILE A 660 -37.26 14.43 19.36
CA ILE A 660 -37.56 13.77 18.09
C ILE A 660 -37.00 12.34 18.07
N ASN A 661 -35.75 12.12 18.46
CA ASN A 661 -35.12 10.80 18.49
C ASN A 661 -35.86 9.82 19.43
N ARG A 662 -36.37 10.30 20.57
CA ARG A 662 -37.22 9.50 21.45
C ARG A 662 -38.52 9.06 20.76
N ARG A 663 -39.24 9.99 20.13
CA ARG A 663 -40.51 9.69 19.45
C ARG A 663 -40.30 8.83 18.20
N TRP A 664 -39.24 9.10 17.44
CA TRP A 664 -38.78 8.26 16.34
C TRP A 664 -38.58 6.83 16.83
N LYS A 665 -37.82 6.63 17.91
CA LYS A 665 -37.61 5.29 18.48
C LYS A 665 -38.92 4.63 18.96
N GLU A 666 -39.77 5.36 19.68
CA GLU A 666 -41.05 4.82 20.18
C GLU A 666 -42.00 4.38 19.03
N ILE A 667 -42.01 5.08 17.89
CA ILE A 667 -42.76 4.68 16.69
C ILE A 667 -42.04 3.57 15.92
N PHE A 668 -40.74 3.70 15.69
CA PHE A 668 -39.91 2.77 14.92
C PHE A 668 -39.88 1.37 15.56
N ASP A 669 -39.70 1.28 16.88
CA ASP A 669 -39.76 0.02 17.62
C ASP A 669 -41.16 -0.64 17.48
N ARG A 670 -42.25 0.14 17.46
CA ARG A 670 -43.62 -0.36 17.26
C ARG A 670 -43.93 -0.78 15.82
N VAL A 671 -43.35 -0.10 14.83
CA VAL A 671 -43.50 -0.47 13.41
C VAL A 671 -42.71 -1.73 13.13
N HIS A 672 -41.47 -1.85 13.60
CA HIS A 672 -40.71 -3.10 13.49
C HIS A 672 -41.35 -4.24 14.27
N GLN A 673 -41.99 -3.98 15.42
CA GLN A 673 -42.80 -5.00 16.10
C GLN A 673 -43.99 -5.45 15.21
N PHE A 674 -44.67 -4.52 14.55
CA PHE A 674 -45.74 -4.85 13.60
C PHE A 674 -45.25 -5.61 12.37
N GLU A 675 -44.12 -5.21 11.76
CA GLU A 675 -43.48 -5.94 10.66
C GLU A 675 -43.00 -7.33 11.09
N HIS A 676 -42.51 -7.48 12.33
CA HIS A 676 -42.11 -8.76 12.91
C HIS A 676 -43.31 -9.66 13.14
N ASP A 677 -44.39 -9.14 13.73
CA ASP A 677 -45.66 -9.86 13.94
C ASP A 677 -46.31 -10.27 12.60
N GLU A 678 -46.27 -9.40 11.58
CA GLU A 678 -46.76 -9.72 10.24
C GLU A 678 -45.84 -10.71 9.50
N SER A 679 -44.52 -10.60 9.67
CA SER A 679 -43.54 -11.57 9.16
C SER A 679 -43.73 -12.95 9.79
N ILE A 680 -43.97 -13.02 11.10
CA ILE A 680 -44.36 -14.25 11.81
C ILE A 680 -45.69 -14.79 11.26
N LYS A 681 -46.69 -13.93 11.06
CA LYS A 681 -47.97 -14.33 10.46
C LYS A 681 -47.78 -14.90 9.06
N LYS A 682 -47.00 -14.25 8.21
CA LYS A 682 -46.67 -14.74 6.85
C LYS A 682 -45.92 -16.07 6.89
N LYS A 683 -44.92 -16.23 7.77
CA LYS A 683 -44.20 -17.50 7.99
C LYS A 683 -45.15 -18.61 8.49
N ARG A 684 -46.12 -18.27 9.35
CA ARG A 684 -47.18 -19.17 9.83
C ARG A 684 -48.12 -19.57 8.69
N ASP A 685 -48.54 -18.64 7.84
CA ASP A 685 -49.35 -18.91 6.65
C ASP A 685 -48.59 -19.79 5.63
N GLU A 686 -47.30 -19.52 5.38
CA GLU A 686 -46.39 -20.35 4.58
C GLU A 686 -46.24 -21.77 5.15
N PHE A 687 -46.13 -21.91 6.48
CA PHE A 687 -46.11 -23.22 7.14
C PHE A 687 -47.41 -24.00 6.93
N TYR A 688 -48.58 -23.38 7.11
CA TYR A 688 -49.87 -24.06 6.93
C TYR A 688 -50.20 -24.36 5.46
N ALA A 689 -49.75 -23.53 4.51
CA ALA A 689 -49.83 -23.78 3.07
C ALA A 689 -48.91 -24.94 2.64
N GLY A 690 -47.65 -24.92 3.07
CA GLY A 690 -46.69 -26.01 2.84
C GLY A 690 -47.16 -27.33 3.46
N ARG A 691 -47.72 -27.28 4.68
CA ARG A 691 -48.39 -28.42 5.33
C ARG A 691 -49.46 -29.05 4.44
N SER A 692 -50.37 -28.24 3.88
CA SER A 692 -51.45 -28.77 3.03
C SER A 692 -50.87 -29.53 1.85
N ASN A 693 -49.96 -28.91 1.10
CA ASN A 693 -49.34 -29.53 -0.06
C ASN A 693 -48.60 -30.84 0.27
N ILE A 694 -47.90 -30.90 1.41
CA ILE A 694 -47.21 -32.11 1.88
C ILE A 694 -48.21 -33.19 2.28
N LEU A 695 -49.23 -32.88 3.09
CA LEU A 695 -50.26 -33.86 3.48
C LEU A 695 -51.05 -34.36 2.27
N ASP A 696 -51.48 -33.48 1.38
CA ASP A 696 -52.16 -33.82 0.13
C ASP A 696 -51.31 -34.74 -0.77
N THR A 697 -49.98 -34.58 -0.74
CA THR A 697 -49.04 -35.42 -1.51
C THR A 697 -48.80 -36.77 -0.83
N LEU A 698 -48.62 -36.79 0.49
CA LEU A 698 -48.52 -38.02 1.28
C LEU A 698 -49.79 -38.87 1.14
N ASP A 699 -50.97 -38.25 1.23
CA ASP A 699 -52.26 -38.93 1.11
C ASP A 699 -52.49 -39.49 -0.30
N LYS A 700 -52.09 -38.77 -1.36
CA LYS A 700 -52.11 -39.30 -2.74
C LYS A 700 -51.21 -40.54 -2.89
N ILE A 701 -50.03 -40.54 -2.27
CA ILE A 701 -49.11 -41.69 -2.32
C ILE A 701 -49.67 -42.87 -1.49
N ASP A 702 -50.21 -42.63 -0.30
CA ASP A 702 -50.81 -43.66 0.55
C ASP A 702 -52.06 -44.29 -0.13
N VAL A 703 -52.88 -43.49 -0.81
CA VAL A 703 -54.00 -43.97 -1.65
C VAL A 703 -53.51 -44.79 -2.85
N GLU A 704 -52.48 -44.33 -3.57
CA GLU A 704 -51.92 -45.07 -4.71
C GLU A 704 -51.31 -46.42 -4.27
N ILE A 705 -50.68 -46.49 -3.09
CA ILE A 705 -50.24 -47.74 -2.47
C ILE A 705 -51.43 -48.63 -2.11
N GLN A 706 -52.48 -48.07 -1.52
CA GLN A 706 -53.64 -48.83 -1.01
C GLN A 706 -54.65 -49.26 -2.10
N THR A 707 -54.49 -48.80 -3.34
CA THR A 707 -55.43 -49.09 -4.44
C THR A 707 -55.33 -50.55 -4.91
N CYS A 708 -56.49 -51.25 -4.91
CA CYS A 708 -56.65 -52.57 -5.54
C CYS A 708 -56.62 -52.43 -7.06
N LEU A 709 -55.86 -53.29 -7.75
CA LEU A 709 -55.69 -53.25 -9.20
C LEU A 709 -55.94 -54.61 -9.86
N SER A 710 -56.52 -54.59 -11.06
CA SER A 710 -56.55 -55.76 -11.94
C SER A 710 -55.13 -56.13 -12.38
N CYS A 711 -54.80 -57.42 -12.22
CA CYS A 711 -53.48 -58.01 -12.34
C CYS A 711 -53.05 -58.14 -13.81
N THR A 712 -52.74 -57.00 -14.44
CA THR A 712 -52.34 -56.89 -15.85
C THR A 712 -51.01 -56.16 -15.97
N VAL A 713 -50.19 -56.48 -16.98
CA VAL A 713 -48.90 -55.80 -17.17
C VAL A 713 -49.06 -54.30 -17.36
N LYS A 714 -50.15 -53.83 -18.00
CA LYS A 714 -50.42 -52.39 -18.17
C LYS A 714 -50.71 -51.70 -16.84
N ALA A 715 -51.69 -52.16 -16.07
CA ALA A 715 -52.09 -51.50 -14.82
C ALA A 715 -50.95 -51.51 -13.78
N LEU A 716 -50.21 -52.63 -13.68
CA LEU A 716 -49.10 -52.75 -12.74
C LEU A 716 -47.86 -51.93 -13.18
N LYS A 717 -47.56 -51.79 -14.48
CA LYS A 717 -46.51 -50.86 -14.97
C LYS A 717 -46.90 -49.40 -14.78
N GLU A 718 -48.16 -49.03 -14.97
CA GLU A 718 -48.63 -47.67 -14.73
C GLU A 718 -48.52 -47.30 -13.24
N GLN A 719 -48.94 -48.19 -12.33
CA GLN A 719 -48.72 -48.01 -10.89
C GLN A 719 -47.22 -48.02 -10.56
N GLU A 720 -46.42 -48.97 -11.07
CA GLU A 720 -44.97 -49.03 -10.84
C GLU A 720 -44.26 -47.74 -11.28
N ASN A 721 -44.62 -47.15 -12.42
CA ASN A 721 -44.09 -45.86 -12.88
C ASN A 721 -44.50 -44.70 -11.97
N ARG A 722 -45.76 -44.65 -11.51
CA ARG A 722 -46.23 -43.62 -10.55
C ARG A 722 -45.53 -43.77 -9.20
N LEU A 723 -45.35 -45.00 -8.71
CA LEU A 723 -44.66 -45.32 -7.47
C LEU A 723 -43.14 -45.11 -7.57
N TYR A 724 -42.50 -45.31 -8.73
CA TYR A 724 -41.10 -44.93 -8.96
C TYR A 724 -40.90 -43.41 -8.96
N LYS A 725 -41.84 -42.66 -9.57
CA LYS A 725 -41.86 -41.19 -9.51
C LYS A 725 -42.11 -40.67 -8.09
N ALA A 726 -42.91 -41.38 -7.29
CA ALA A 726 -43.06 -41.10 -5.87
C ALA A 726 -41.76 -41.44 -5.09
N GLN A 727 -41.12 -42.58 -5.38
CA GLN A 727 -39.89 -43.04 -4.74
C GLN A 727 -38.70 -42.09 -4.96
N SER A 728 -38.55 -41.51 -6.16
CA SER A 728 -37.54 -40.46 -6.40
C SER A 728 -37.93 -39.10 -5.80
N GLY A 729 -39.22 -38.89 -5.52
CA GLY A 729 -39.73 -37.72 -4.79
C GLY A 729 -39.65 -37.82 -3.28
N ILE A 730 -39.36 -38.99 -2.69
CA ILE A 730 -39.32 -39.17 -1.23
C ILE A 730 -38.26 -38.30 -0.56
N ASP A 731 -37.06 -38.20 -1.14
CA ASP A 731 -35.98 -37.40 -0.53
C ASP A 731 -36.35 -35.91 -0.54
N MET A 732 -36.91 -35.40 -1.65
CA MET A 732 -37.45 -34.03 -1.68
C MET A 732 -38.63 -33.83 -0.73
N LEU A 733 -39.49 -34.84 -0.53
CA LEU A 733 -40.61 -34.75 0.41
C LEU A 733 -40.12 -34.73 1.87
N ASN A 734 -39.10 -35.53 2.19
CA ASN A 734 -38.37 -35.48 3.45
C ASN A 734 -37.71 -34.12 3.67
N ASP A 735 -37.02 -33.58 2.66
CA ASP A 735 -36.37 -32.27 2.71
C ASP A 735 -37.40 -31.14 2.88
N ASN A 736 -38.58 -31.25 2.25
CA ASN A 736 -39.69 -30.33 2.44
C ASN A 736 -40.29 -30.41 3.86
N ILE A 737 -40.42 -31.61 4.45
CA ILE A 737 -40.84 -31.78 5.84
C ILE A 737 -39.76 -31.23 6.79
N GLN A 738 -38.47 -31.41 6.50
CA GLN A 738 -37.38 -30.79 7.25
C GLN A 738 -37.36 -29.26 7.09
N ALA A 739 -37.74 -28.72 5.93
CA ALA A 739 -37.89 -27.29 5.72
C ALA A 739 -39.05 -26.72 6.56
N LEU A 740 -40.21 -27.40 6.60
CA LEU A 740 -41.28 -27.05 7.52
C LEU A 740 -40.87 -27.17 8.99
N ALA A 741 -40.06 -28.16 9.37
CA ALA A 741 -39.52 -28.29 10.73
C ALA A 741 -38.51 -27.18 11.08
N LYS A 742 -37.73 -26.69 10.11
CA LYS A 742 -36.89 -25.50 10.29
C LYS A 742 -37.75 -24.24 10.42
N LEU A 743 -38.79 -24.10 9.60
CA LEU A 743 -39.75 -22.99 9.68
C LEU A 743 -40.49 -22.96 11.03
N SER A 744 -40.97 -24.10 11.54
CA SER A 744 -41.61 -24.17 12.85
C SER A 744 -40.64 -23.83 13.99
N GLN A 745 -39.38 -24.25 13.91
CA GLN A 745 -38.33 -23.86 14.88
C GLN A 745 -37.97 -22.37 14.80
N VAL A 746 -37.98 -21.76 13.63
CA VAL A 746 -37.78 -20.31 13.47
C VAL A 746 -38.95 -19.55 14.07
N ILE A 747 -40.20 -19.92 13.74
CA ILE A 747 -41.41 -19.36 14.34
C ILE A 747 -41.38 -19.52 15.88
N ALA A 748 -40.98 -20.68 16.40
CA ALA A 748 -40.83 -20.93 17.84
C ALA A 748 -39.89 -19.95 18.54
N ARG A 749 -38.75 -19.66 17.92
CA ARG A 749 -37.71 -18.76 18.46
C ARG A 749 -38.12 -17.29 18.35
N GLU A 750 -38.86 -16.93 17.31
CA GLU A 750 -39.23 -15.55 17.00
C GLU A 750 -40.53 -15.07 17.67
N SER A 751 -41.50 -15.98 17.94
CA SER A 751 -42.81 -15.62 18.51
C SER A 751 -42.95 -15.90 20.02
N GLY A 752 -42.20 -16.85 20.58
CA GLY A 752 -42.31 -17.25 21.98
C GLY A 752 -43.61 -17.99 22.38
N GLU A 753 -44.59 -18.13 21.46
CA GLU A 753 -45.86 -18.80 21.72
C GLU A 753 -45.72 -20.34 21.71
N THR A 754 -45.62 -20.95 22.89
CA THR A 754 -45.44 -22.41 23.06
C THR A 754 -46.64 -23.25 22.57
N TYR A 755 -47.85 -22.70 22.59
CA TYR A 755 -49.07 -23.44 22.22
C TYR A 755 -49.11 -23.75 20.72
N SER A 756 -48.93 -22.73 19.87
CA SER A 756 -48.90 -22.90 18.41
C SER A 756 -47.72 -23.75 17.95
N THR A 757 -46.58 -23.70 18.64
CA THR A 757 -45.46 -24.61 18.33
C THR A 757 -45.80 -26.07 18.59
N SER A 758 -46.54 -26.38 19.66
CA SER A 758 -46.95 -27.74 19.99
C SER A 758 -47.86 -28.34 18.90
N GLU A 759 -48.80 -27.53 18.39
CA GLU A 759 -49.67 -27.91 17.28
C GLU A 759 -48.86 -28.14 15.98
N MET A 760 -47.98 -27.20 15.61
CA MET A 760 -47.09 -27.35 14.45
C MET A 760 -46.20 -28.59 14.55
N ASN A 761 -45.68 -28.89 15.75
CA ASN A 761 -44.86 -30.08 15.99
C ASN A 761 -45.70 -31.37 15.90
N SER A 762 -46.95 -31.38 16.40
CA SER A 762 -47.86 -32.52 16.22
C SER A 762 -48.17 -32.79 14.75
N ILE A 763 -48.39 -31.74 13.96
CA ILE A 763 -48.57 -31.82 12.50
C ILE A 763 -47.32 -32.40 11.82
N LEU A 764 -46.13 -31.97 12.22
CA LEU A 764 -44.87 -32.51 11.70
C LEU A 764 -44.69 -33.99 12.06
N GLN A 765 -45.06 -34.41 13.28
CA GLN A 765 -45.08 -35.84 13.65
C GLN A 765 -46.00 -36.64 12.73
N THR A 766 -47.23 -36.17 12.48
CA THR A 766 -48.14 -36.84 11.53
C THR A 766 -47.57 -36.92 10.11
N CYS A 767 -46.86 -35.88 9.64
CA CYS A 767 -46.17 -35.91 8.35
C CYS A 767 -45.03 -36.94 8.33
N PHE A 768 -44.21 -37.02 9.39
CA PHE A 768 -43.14 -38.01 9.52
C PHE A 768 -43.69 -39.44 9.68
N GLU A 769 -44.79 -39.65 10.38
CA GLU A 769 -45.45 -40.95 10.52
C GLU A 769 -46.00 -41.44 9.17
N LYS A 770 -46.70 -40.57 8.43
CA LYS A 770 -47.17 -40.86 7.06
C LYS A 770 -45.99 -41.13 6.11
N LEU A 771 -44.94 -40.30 6.14
CA LEU A 771 -43.75 -40.52 5.33
C LEU A 771 -43.07 -41.85 5.67
N ARG A 772 -42.91 -42.18 6.96
CA ARG A 772 -42.32 -43.44 7.43
C ARG A 772 -43.15 -44.64 6.96
N ARG A 773 -44.48 -44.55 7.06
CA ARG A 773 -45.40 -45.58 6.54
C ARG A 773 -45.21 -45.76 5.03
N ILE A 774 -45.12 -44.67 4.27
CA ILE A 774 -44.83 -44.72 2.84
C ILE A 774 -43.44 -45.33 2.57
N GLN A 775 -42.39 -44.93 3.31
CA GLN A 775 -41.05 -45.50 3.19
C GLN A 775 -40.99 -47.01 3.54
N GLU A 776 -41.90 -47.51 4.37
CA GLU A 776 -42.04 -48.93 4.69
C GLU A 776 -42.82 -49.70 3.60
N TYR A 777 -44.00 -49.22 3.21
CA TYR A 777 -44.89 -49.95 2.28
C TYR A 777 -44.62 -49.69 0.79
N LEU A 778 -44.05 -48.54 0.39
CA LEU A 778 -43.70 -48.25 -1.00
C LEU A 778 -42.67 -49.22 -1.58
N PRO A 779 -41.51 -49.50 -0.95
CA PRO A 779 -40.55 -50.47 -1.50
C PRO A 779 -41.10 -51.90 -1.47
N LEU A 780 -41.97 -52.25 -0.52
CA LEU A 780 -42.67 -53.55 -0.51
C LEU A 780 -43.65 -53.66 -1.68
N THR A 781 -44.39 -52.59 -1.99
CA THR A 781 -45.34 -52.53 -3.11
C THR A 781 -44.63 -52.48 -4.46
N LEU A 782 -43.53 -51.72 -4.59
CA LEU A 782 -42.65 -51.76 -5.76
C LEU A 782 -42.03 -53.15 -5.96
N LYS A 783 -41.56 -53.80 -4.88
CA LYS A 783 -41.04 -55.17 -4.94
C LYS A 783 -42.13 -56.17 -5.36
N ARG A 784 -43.34 -56.07 -4.79
CA ARG A 784 -44.51 -56.85 -5.20
C ARG A 784 -44.81 -56.64 -6.68
N ASN A 785 -44.91 -55.40 -7.13
CA ASN A 785 -45.21 -55.07 -8.52
C ASN A 785 -44.12 -55.58 -9.46
N LYS A 786 -42.83 -55.41 -9.12
CA LYS A 786 -41.72 -55.93 -9.91
C LYS A 786 -41.69 -57.46 -9.98
N THR A 787 -41.99 -58.16 -8.88
CA THR A 787 -42.11 -59.63 -8.88
C THR A 787 -43.35 -60.09 -9.65
N MET A 788 -44.50 -59.44 -9.48
CA MET A 788 -45.73 -59.74 -10.21
C MET A 788 -45.60 -59.42 -11.70
N LEU A 789 -44.96 -58.32 -12.08
CA LEU A 789 -44.63 -58.00 -13.47
C LEU A 789 -43.61 -58.98 -14.03
N GLY A 790 -42.64 -59.46 -13.26
CA GLY A 790 -41.74 -60.53 -13.69
C GLY A 790 -42.46 -61.86 -13.91
N HIS A 791 -43.49 -62.18 -13.12
CA HIS A 791 -44.32 -63.38 -13.31
C HIS A 791 -45.35 -63.20 -14.43
N LEU A 792 -46.01 -62.04 -14.52
CA LEU A 792 -46.95 -61.70 -15.57
C LEU A 792 -46.29 -61.53 -16.93
N GLN A 793 -45.08 -60.98 -17.02
CA GLN A 793 -44.30 -61.00 -18.26
C GLN A 793 -43.96 -62.44 -18.63
N LYS A 794 -43.42 -63.26 -17.71
CA LYS A 794 -43.21 -64.69 -17.98
C LYS A 794 -44.49 -65.47 -18.31
N PHE A 795 -45.66 -64.95 -17.94
CA PHE A 795 -46.97 -65.52 -18.23
C PHE A 795 -47.48 -65.05 -19.60
N GLU A 796 -47.61 -63.74 -19.82
CA GLU A 796 -47.93 -63.10 -21.11
C GLU A 796 -46.95 -63.50 -22.21
N ASP A 797 -45.64 -63.53 -21.99
CA ASP A 797 -44.63 -64.05 -22.93
C ASP A 797 -44.94 -65.51 -23.30
N GLY A 798 -45.44 -66.30 -22.35
CA GLY A 798 -45.79 -67.70 -22.58
C GLY A 798 -47.14 -67.87 -23.27
N LEU A 799 -48.14 -67.08 -22.89
CA LEU A 799 -49.44 -67.06 -23.56
C LEU A 799 -49.33 -66.50 -24.97
N GLN A 800 -48.53 -65.47 -25.19
CA GLN A 800 -48.21 -64.92 -26.50
C GLN A 800 -47.45 -65.96 -27.32
N LYS A 801 -46.46 -66.68 -26.77
CA LYS A 801 -45.83 -67.82 -27.46
C LYS A 801 -46.82 -68.92 -27.80
N CYS A 802 -47.69 -69.32 -26.87
CA CYS A 802 -48.76 -70.29 -27.13
C CYS A 802 -49.71 -69.79 -28.21
N GLN A 803 -50.22 -68.56 -28.14
CA GLN A 803 -51.21 -68.02 -29.08
C GLN A 803 -50.60 -67.69 -30.45
N GLN A 804 -49.34 -67.25 -30.49
CA GLN A 804 -48.56 -67.12 -31.70
C GLN A 804 -48.37 -68.49 -32.34
N TRP A 805 -47.88 -69.49 -31.61
CA TRP A 805 -47.77 -70.86 -32.08
C TRP A 805 -49.14 -71.44 -32.49
N PHE A 806 -50.25 -71.08 -31.83
CA PHE A 806 -51.60 -71.50 -32.26
C PHE A 806 -52.04 -70.86 -33.56
N ASN A 807 -51.77 -69.57 -33.75
CA ASN A 807 -52.09 -68.86 -34.98
C ASN A 807 -51.19 -69.32 -36.13
N GLU A 808 -49.92 -69.54 -35.87
CA GLU A 808 -48.95 -70.12 -36.81
C GLU A 808 -49.35 -71.56 -37.17
N ALA A 809 -49.75 -72.39 -36.20
CA ALA A 809 -50.27 -73.73 -36.44
C ALA A 809 -51.50 -73.73 -37.35
N LYS A 810 -52.51 -72.91 -37.01
CA LYS A 810 -53.75 -72.77 -37.78
C LYS A 810 -53.46 -72.25 -39.20
N GLN A 811 -52.56 -71.28 -39.34
CA GLN A 811 -52.14 -70.78 -40.66
C GLN A 811 -51.35 -71.83 -41.44
N LEU A 812 -50.41 -72.53 -40.82
CA LEU A 812 -49.59 -73.56 -41.46
C LEU A 812 -50.46 -74.72 -41.96
N ILE A 813 -51.38 -75.20 -41.12
CA ILE A 813 -52.37 -76.25 -41.48
C ILE A 813 -53.26 -75.80 -42.64
N SER A 814 -53.70 -74.53 -42.65
CA SER A 814 -54.53 -73.98 -43.74
C SER A 814 -53.82 -73.86 -45.11
N ARG A 815 -52.48 -73.94 -45.15
CA ARG A 815 -51.66 -73.80 -46.37
C ARG A 815 -51.29 -75.15 -47.01
N TYR A 816 -51.63 -76.26 -46.37
CA TYR A 816 -51.24 -77.59 -46.81
C TYR A 816 -52.03 -78.07 -48.04
N SER A 817 -51.29 -78.61 -49.02
CA SER A 817 -51.81 -79.19 -50.24
C SER A 817 -50.82 -80.21 -50.79
N ILE A 818 -51.33 -81.28 -51.41
CA ILE A 818 -50.55 -82.37 -52.01
C ILE A 818 -50.20 -82.08 -53.48
N GLN A 819 -50.93 -81.15 -54.13
CA GLN A 819 -50.73 -80.80 -55.55
C GLN A 819 -49.70 -79.67 -55.72
N VAL A 820 -48.45 -79.91 -55.29
CA VAL A 820 -47.34 -78.94 -55.34
C VAL A 820 -46.00 -79.64 -55.66
N PRO A 821 -44.97 -78.86 -56.06
CA PRO A 821 -43.56 -79.25 -56.08
C PRO A 821 -43.08 -80.23 -54.99
N VAL A 822 -42.22 -81.20 -55.34
CA VAL A 822 -41.79 -82.22 -54.35
C VAL A 822 -41.01 -81.62 -53.21
N LYS A 823 -40.08 -80.71 -53.55
CA LYS A 823 -39.30 -79.96 -52.57
C LYS A 823 -40.24 -79.34 -51.55
N ARG A 824 -41.31 -78.69 -52.03
CA ARG A 824 -42.34 -78.10 -51.18
C ARG A 824 -43.13 -79.10 -50.34
N ILE A 825 -43.23 -80.37 -50.72
CA ILE A 825 -43.81 -81.42 -49.87
C ILE A 825 -42.80 -81.98 -48.85
N GLU A 826 -41.52 -82.10 -49.20
CA GLU A 826 -40.47 -82.33 -48.19
C GLU A 826 -40.45 -81.20 -47.17
N ASP A 827 -40.45 -79.96 -47.67
CA ASP A 827 -40.50 -78.74 -46.89
C ASP A 827 -41.76 -78.71 -46.03
N PHE A 828 -42.94 -79.05 -46.56
CA PHE A 828 -44.17 -79.11 -45.77
C PHE A 828 -44.16 -80.25 -44.74
N LEU A 829 -43.60 -81.42 -45.04
CA LEU A 829 -43.43 -82.49 -44.05
C LEU A 829 -42.49 -82.06 -42.93
N GLU A 830 -41.33 -81.52 -43.29
CA GLU A 830 -40.28 -81.16 -42.37
C GLU A 830 -40.69 -79.96 -41.55
N GLN A 831 -41.35 -78.95 -42.16
CA GLN A 831 -42.03 -77.88 -41.43
C GLN A 831 -43.11 -78.43 -40.50
N HIS A 832 -43.94 -79.39 -40.95
CA HIS A 832 -44.96 -79.99 -40.10
C HIS A 832 -44.34 -80.68 -38.89
N ARG A 833 -43.38 -81.60 -39.12
CA ARG A 833 -42.69 -82.35 -38.07
C ARG A 833 -41.93 -81.44 -37.12
N ASN A 834 -41.16 -80.48 -37.63
CA ASN A 834 -40.36 -79.60 -36.80
C ASN A 834 -41.26 -78.65 -35.99
N PHE A 835 -42.34 -78.14 -36.58
CA PHE A 835 -43.28 -77.24 -35.92
C PHE A 835 -44.14 -77.94 -34.86
N PHE A 836 -44.60 -79.17 -35.13
CA PHE A 836 -45.41 -79.95 -34.20
C PHE A 836 -44.61 -80.88 -33.28
N ALA A 837 -43.29 -81.04 -33.45
CA ALA A 837 -42.42 -81.69 -32.46
C ALA A 837 -42.47 -80.98 -31.09
N GLU A 838 -42.69 -79.65 -31.10
CA GLU A 838 -42.85 -78.85 -29.88
C GLU A 838 -44.24 -78.98 -29.22
N ILE A 839 -45.17 -79.77 -29.76
CA ILE A 839 -46.56 -79.79 -29.25
C ILE A 839 -46.66 -80.20 -27.78
N GLY A 840 -45.86 -81.19 -27.36
CA GLY A 840 -45.75 -81.58 -25.94
C GLY A 840 -45.08 -80.52 -25.07
N TYR A 841 -44.21 -79.68 -25.64
CA TYR A 841 -43.65 -78.52 -24.95
C TYR A 841 -44.73 -77.46 -24.71
N TYR A 842 -45.57 -77.12 -25.70
CA TYR A 842 -46.67 -76.15 -25.49
C TYR A 842 -47.74 -76.67 -24.52
N GLN A 843 -48.02 -77.97 -24.50
CA GLN A 843 -48.86 -78.59 -23.46
C GLN A 843 -48.27 -78.40 -22.06
N SER A 844 -47.01 -78.78 -21.86
CA SER A 844 -46.31 -78.62 -20.58
C SER A 844 -46.14 -77.15 -20.18
N LEU A 845 -45.96 -76.26 -21.16
CA LEU A 845 -45.86 -74.81 -20.97
C LEU A 845 -47.19 -74.24 -20.45
N LEU A 846 -48.33 -74.62 -21.04
CA LEU A 846 -49.66 -74.23 -20.55
C LEU A 846 -49.87 -74.72 -19.11
N GLU A 847 -49.65 -76.01 -18.82
CA GLU A 847 -49.75 -76.51 -17.44
C GLU A 847 -48.85 -75.76 -16.45
N THR A 848 -47.64 -75.42 -16.88
CA THR A 848 -46.69 -74.61 -16.09
C THR A 848 -47.17 -73.18 -15.92
N LYS A 849 -47.87 -72.59 -16.90
CA LYS A 849 -48.50 -71.27 -16.77
C LYS A 849 -49.71 -71.31 -15.84
N GLY A 850 -50.54 -72.36 -15.87
CA GLY A 850 -51.60 -72.57 -14.88
C GLY A 850 -51.06 -72.64 -13.45
N LYS A 851 -49.97 -73.39 -13.23
CA LYS A 851 -49.25 -73.43 -11.94
C LYS A 851 -48.64 -72.06 -11.57
N LEU A 852 -48.19 -71.27 -12.55
CA LEU A 852 -47.70 -69.91 -12.34
C LEU A 852 -48.81 -68.96 -11.88
N ILE A 853 -50.04 -69.05 -12.40
CA ILE A 853 -51.19 -68.28 -11.89
C ILE A 853 -51.44 -68.58 -10.41
N GLN A 854 -51.43 -69.86 -10.02
CA GLN A 854 -51.59 -70.27 -8.61
C GLN A 854 -50.46 -69.73 -7.73
N ALA A 855 -49.22 -69.74 -8.22
CA ALA A 855 -48.07 -69.16 -7.52
C ALA A 855 -48.14 -67.62 -7.43
N MET A 856 -48.64 -66.92 -8.46
CA MET A 856 -48.87 -65.47 -8.42
C MET A 856 -49.93 -65.11 -7.36
N LYS A 857 -51.05 -65.83 -7.32
CA LYS A 857 -52.08 -65.66 -6.27
C LYS A 857 -51.49 -65.84 -4.88
N LYS A 858 -50.83 -66.97 -4.61
CA LYS A 858 -50.23 -67.27 -3.30
C LYS A 858 -49.14 -66.28 -2.87
N SER A 859 -48.34 -65.76 -3.81
CA SER A 859 -47.31 -64.76 -3.49
C SER A 859 -47.85 -63.34 -3.26
N SER A 860 -49.15 -63.12 -3.46
CA SER A 860 -49.82 -61.83 -3.23
C SER A 860 -50.61 -61.74 -1.91
N GLU A 861 -50.78 -62.84 -1.16
CA GLU A 861 -51.71 -62.97 -0.01
C GLU A 861 -51.47 -61.98 1.17
N ASN A 862 -50.28 -61.40 1.29
CA ASN A 862 -49.88 -60.56 2.44
C ASN A 862 -49.86 -59.04 2.16
N LEU A 863 -50.27 -58.59 0.97
CA LEU A 863 -50.29 -57.18 0.56
C LEU A 863 -51.65 -56.83 -0.07
N ILE A 864 -51.88 -55.55 -0.37
CA ILE A 864 -53.14 -55.04 -0.94
C ILE A 864 -53.64 -55.95 -2.08
N PRO A 865 -54.93 -56.36 -2.07
CA PRO A 865 -55.46 -57.32 -3.03
C PRO A 865 -55.20 -56.94 -4.49
N LEU A 866 -54.98 -57.95 -5.32
CA LEU A 866 -54.94 -57.85 -6.78
C LEU A 866 -56.09 -58.67 -7.36
N ASP A 867 -56.77 -58.12 -8.36
CA ASP A 867 -57.83 -58.82 -9.08
C ASP A 867 -57.22 -59.68 -10.20
N PHE A 868 -57.34 -61.01 -10.08
CA PHE A 868 -56.78 -61.97 -11.02
C PHE A 868 -57.75 -62.44 -12.12
N SER A 869 -59.03 -62.01 -12.11
CA SER A 869 -60.04 -62.51 -13.03
C SER A 869 -59.68 -62.36 -14.53
N PRO A 870 -59.03 -61.28 -15.01
CA PRO A 870 -58.60 -61.16 -16.40
C PRO A 870 -57.59 -62.23 -16.84
N VAL A 871 -56.73 -62.67 -15.92
CA VAL A 871 -55.63 -63.63 -16.16
C VAL A 871 -56.18 -65.06 -16.25
N ASP A 872 -57.14 -65.41 -15.38
CA ASP A 872 -57.79 -66.72 -15.40
C ASP A 872 -58.60 -66.94 -16.68
N GLU A 873 -59.27 -65.90 -17.19
CA GLU A 873 -60.10 -65.99 -18.41
C GLU A 873 -59.25 -66.19 -19.68
N GLN A 874 -58.17 -65.42 -19.84
CA GLN A 874 -57.25 -65.57 -20.98
C GLN A 874 -56.58 -66.95 -21.01
N TYR A 875 -56.23 -67.51 -19.85
CA TYR A 875 -55.65 -68.85 -19.77
C TYR A 875 -56.61 -69.92 -20.29
N ARG A 876 -57.89 -69.86 -19.91
CA ARG A 876 -58.91 -70.86 -20.29
C ARG A 876 -59.09 -70.94 -21.81
N GLN A 877 -59.27 -69.78 -22.45
CA GLN A 877 -59.49 -69.68 -23.91
C GLN A 877 -58.32 -70.24 -24.75
N LEU A 878 -57.10 -70.24 -24.19
CA LEU A 878 -55.92 -70.78 -24.83
C LEU A 878 -55.79 -72.30 -24.68
N VAL A 879 -56.19 -72.87 -23.55
CA VAL A 879 -56.25 -74.33 -23.38
C VAL A 879 -57.24 -74.93 -24.37
N ASP A 880 -58.45 -74.38 -24.49
CA ASP A 880 -59.48 -74.83 -25.45
C ASP A 880 -59.00 -74.76 -26.91
N THR A 881 -58.14 -73.78 -27.23
CA THR A 881 -57.57 -73.59 -28.58
C THR A 881 -56.47 -74.60 -28.90
N PHE A 882 -55.67 -75.00 -27.90
CA PHE A 882 -54.59 -75.97 -28.06
C PHE A 882 -55.09 -77.34 -28.51
N GLU A 883 -56.13 -77.85 -27.85
CA GLU A 883 -56.67 -79.19 -28.10
C GLU A 883 -57.16 -79.37 -29.54
N GLN A 884 -57.80 -78.33 -30.11
CA GLN A 884 -58.28 -78.32 -31.49
C GLN A 884 -57.15 -78.43 -32.52
N ILE A 885 -56.00 -77.79 -32.24
CA ILE A 885 -54.85 -77.76 -33.15
C ILE A 885 -54.12 -79.10 -33.14
N ASN A 886 -53.95 -79.70 -31.96
CA ASN A 886 -53.31 -81.00 -31.78
C ASN A 886 -53.97 -82.09 -32.66
N HIS A 887 -55.31 -82.11 -32.70
CA HIS A 887 -56.04 -83.03 -33.55
C HIS A 887 -55.77 -82.84 -35.07
N GLN A 888 -55.59 -81.60 -35.52
CA GLN A 888 -55.34 -81.29 -36.94
C GLN A 888 -53.88 -81.53 -37.36
N ALA A 889 -52.93 -81.44 -36.42
CA ALA A 889 -51.52 -81.75 -36.67
C ALA A 889 -51.35 -83.21 -37.13
N CYS A 890 -51.72 -84.16 -36.27
CA CYS A 890 -51.51 -85.60 -36.50
C CYS A 890 -52.06 -86.14 -37.84
N TYR A 891 -53.04 -85.47 -38.45
CA TYR A 891 -53.57 -85.82 -39.76
C TYR A 891 -52.59 -85.55 -40.91
N TRP A 892 -51.97 -84.36 -40.94
CA TRP A 892 -51.17 -83.90 -42.09
C TRP A 892 -49.76 -84.48 -42.16
N GLU A 893 -49.14 -84.80 -41.02
CA GLU A 893 -47.81 -85.41 -40.98
C GLU A 893 -47.72 -86.73 -41.78
N LYS A 894 -48.81 -87.50 -41.72
CA LYS A 894 -48.92 -88.82 -42.35
C LYS A 894 -48.88 -88.75 -43.88
N GLU A 895 -49.47 -87.73 -44.46
CA GLU A 895 -49.61 -87.59 -45.91
C GLU A 895 -48.29 -87.11 -46.54
N PHE A 896 -47.70 -86.04 -46.02
CA PHE A 896 -46.44 -85.51 -46.59
C PHE A 896 -45.26 -86.49 -46.46
N SER A 897 -45.28 -87.35 -45.44
CA SER A 897 -44.26 -88.40 -45.21
C SER A 897 -44.02 -89.28 -46.41
N GLN A 898 -45.10 -89.65 -47.11
CA GLN A 898 -45.05 -90.61 -48.22
C GLN A 898 -44.50 -89.97 -49.50
N HIS A 899 -44.78 -88.69 -49.72
CA HIS A 899 -44.38 -87.94 -50.90
C HIS A 899 -42.94 -87.42 -50.88
N SER A 900 -42.36 -87.23 -49.69
CA SER A 900 -41.00 -86.74 -49.49
C SER A 900 -39.94 -87.77 -49.92
N GLN A 901 -40.08 -89.02 -49.45
CA GLN A 901 -39.08 -90.08 -49.64
C GLN A 901 -38.68 -90.32 -51.10
N LEU A 902 -39.59 -90.06 -52.05
CA LEU A 902 -39.39 -90.24 -53.48
C LEU A 902 -38.45 -89.20 -54.14
N TRP A 903 -38.11 -88.08 -53.48
CA TRP A 903 -37.23 -87.03 -54.04
C TRP A 903 -35.79 -87.10 -53.55
N LYS A 904 -35.56 -87.55 -52.32
CA LYS A 904 -34.21 -87.64 -51.73
C LYS A 904 -33.26 -88.55 -52.53
N ASP A 905 -33.76 -89.64 -53.12
CA ASP A 905 -32.94 -90.54 -53.98
C ASP A 905 -32.52 -89.89 -55.32
N PHE A 906 -33.20 -88.83 -55.77
CA PHE A 906 -32.77 -88.07 -56.95
C PHE A 906 -31.64 -87.09 -56.63
N HIS A 907 -31.83 -86.26 -55.60
CA HIS A 907 -30.87 -85.21 -55.28
C HIS A 907 -29.52 -85.75 -54.75
N GLN A 908 -29.50 -86.87 -54.04
CA GLN A 908 -28.25 -87.46 -53.53
C GLN A 908 -27.25 -87.79 -54.64
N ARG A 909 -27.75 -88.16 -55.83
CA ARG A 909 -26.94 -88.53 -56.99
C ARG A 909 -26.42 -87.30 -57.76
N LEU A 910 -27.11 -86.16 -57.69
CA LEU A 910 -26.64 -84.88 -58.21
C LEU A 910 -25.40 -84.37 -57.46
N LYS A 911 -25.44 -84.43 -56.13
CA LYS A 911 -24.46 -83.77 -55.26
C LYS A 911 -23.03 -84.30 -55.42
N HIS A 912 -22.87 -85.60 -55.68
CA HIS A 912 -21.55 -86.20 -55.90
C HIS A 912 -20.82 -85.55 -57.09
N LEU A 913 -21.55 -85.05 -58.11
CA LEU A 913 -20.99 -84.38 -59.29
C LEU A 913 -20.42 -83.01 -58.94
N GLU A 914 -21.18 -82.21 -58.18
CA GLU A 914 -20.76 -80.86 -57.80
C GLU A 914 -19.63 -80.86 -56.76
N GLU A 915 -19.60 -81.82 -55.82
CA GLU A 915 -18.58 -81.87 -54.77
C GLU A 915 -17.14 -82.04 -55.31
N TRP A 916 -16.98 -82.71 -56.46
CA TRP A 916 -15.67 -82.82 -57.10
C TRP A 916 -15.22 -81.48 -57.71
N ILE A 917 -16.14 -80.76 -58.35
CA ILE A 917 -15.91 -79.48 -59.05
C ILE A 917 -15.29 -78.43 -58.12
N ASP A 918 -15.67 -78.44 -56.85
CA ASP A 918 -15.42 -77.33 -55.91
C ASP A 918 -14.16 -77.51 -55.05
N LYS A 919 -13.85 -78.76 -54.67
CA LYS A 919 -12.57 -79.10 -54.02
C LYS A 919 -11.37 -78.63 -54.86
N ALA A 920 -11.53 -78.66 -56.19
CA ALA A 920 -10.59 -78.08 -57.14
C ALA A 920 -10.40 -76.57 -56.90
N GLN A 921 -11.45 -75.74 -57.04
CA GLN A 921 -11.36 -74.29 -56.79
C GLN A 921 -10.73 -73.93 -55.44
N THR A 922 -10.99 -74.74 -54.41
CA THR A 922 -10.54 -74.50 -53.03
C THR A 922 -9.03 -74.54 -52.88
N ALA A 923 -8.37 -75.54 -53.49
CA ALA A 923 -6.90 -75.66 -53.45
C ALA A 923 -6.19 -74.41 -54.02
N VAL A 924 -6.86 -73.64 -54.88
CA VAL A 924 -6.35 -72.41 -55.54
C VAL A 924 -6.36 -71.16 -54.64
N LYS A 925 -6.71 -71.22 -53.35
CA LYS A 925 -6.93 -69.97 -52.56
C LYS A 925 -6.40 -69.95 -51.12
N GLU A 926 -5.55 -70.88 -50.71
CA GLU A 926 -5.12 -71.05 -49.30
C GLU A 926 -3.89 -70.19 -48.89
N LYS A 927 -3.86 -69.59 -47.68
CA LYS A 927 -2.69 -68.90 -47.03
C LYS A 927 -2.47 -69.47 -45.61
N HIS A 928 -1.24 -69.43 -45.10
CA HIS A 928 -0.80 -70.04 -43.82
C HIS A 928 0.64 -69.60 -43.49
N GLU A 929 1.00 -69.46 -42.21
CA GLU A 929 2.34 -68.99 -41.81
C GLU A 929 3.48 -69.95 -42.17
N ASP A 930 3.26 -71.27 -42.12
CA ASP A 930 4.11 -72.20 -42.87
C ASP A 930 3.62 -72.25 -44.31
N TYR A 931 4.19 -71.35 -45.09
CA TYR A 931 3.93 -71.22 -46.52
C TYR A 931 4.37 -72.45 -47.34
N ALA A 932 5.30 -73.28 -46.83
CA ALA A 932 5.76 -74.46 -47.55
C ALA A 932 4.68 -75.56 -47.61
N TYR A 933 3.91 -75.72 -46.53
CA TYR A 933 2.79 -76.66 -46.45
C TYR A 933 1.74 -76.41 -47.55
N LEU A 934 1.33 -75.15 -47.74
CA LEU A 934 0.29 -74.76 -48.71
C LEU A 934 0.62 -75.16 -50.14
N ILE A 935 1.88 -74.91 -50.52
CA ILE A 935 2.39 -75.09 -51.88
C ILE A 935 2.32 -76.58 -52.27
N ARG A 936 2.49 -77.47 -51.29
CA ARG A 936 2.33 -78.92 -51.46
C ARG A 936 0.85 -79.29 -51.62
N LYS A 937 0.01 -78.88 -50.68
CA LYS A 937 -1.43 -79.20 -50.65
C LYS A 937 -2.17 -78.77 -51.93
N HIS A 938 -1.78 -77.62 -52.48
CA HIS A 938 -2.32 -77.15 -53.76
C HIS A 938 -2.04 -78.11 -54.93
N LYS A 939 -0.86 -78.72 -54.98
CA LYS A 939 -0.48 -79.64 -56.07
C LYS A 939 -1.16 -80.99 -55.96
N ASP A 940 -1.21 -81.54 -54.74
CA ASP A 940 -1.77 -82.87 -54.46
C ASP A 940 -3.25 -82.99 -54.88
N PHE A 941 -3.98 -81.87 -54.97
CA PHE A 941 -5.40 -81.88 -55.29
C PHE A 941 -5.72 -82.03 -56.79
N PHE A 942 -5.04 -81.30 -57.67
CA PHE A 942 -5.49 -81.10 -59.07
C PHE A 942 -5.16 -82.22 -60.06
N GLN A 943 -4.62 -83.35 -59.59
CA GLN A 943 -3.96 -84.32 -60.45
C GLN A 943 -4.86 -85.53 -60.87
N THR A 944 -6.06 -85.70 -60.31
CA THR A 944 -6.91 -86.91 -60.49
C THR A 944 -8.44 -86.65 -60.48
N ILE A 945 -9.19 -87.25 -61.43
CA ILE A 945 -10.60 -86.90 -61.80
C ILE A 945 -11.42 -88.19 -62.19
N ASN A 946 -12.76 -88.26 -61.98
CA ASN A 946 -13.60 -89.48 -62.17
C ASN A 946 -15.04 -89.22 -62.71
N ASP A 947 -15.62 -90.14 -63.51
CA ASP A 947 -16.81 -89.93 -64.37
C ASP A 947 -18.14 -90.64 -63.97
N GLU A 948 -18.13 -91.79 -63.25
CA GLU A 948 -19.35 -92.61 -62.98
C GLU A 948 -20.49 -91.82 -62.30
N ILE A 949 -20.07 -90.76 -61.61
CA ILE A 949 -20.84 -89.80 -60.86
C ILE A 949 -21.99 -89.16 -61.70
N LEU A 950 -21.85 -89.03 -63.02
CA LEU A 950 -22.86 -88.40 -63.89
C LEU A 950 -24.07 -89.32 -64.20
N HIS A 951 -23.86 -90.62 -64.40
CA HIS A 951 -24.91 -91.50 -64.96
C HIS A 951 -26.02 -91.86 -63.95
N GLY A 952 -25.66 -92.09 -62.68
CA GLY A 952 -26.62 -92.51 -61.66
C GLY A 952 -27.73 -91.48 -61.42
N PHE A 953 -27.42 -90.20 -61.61
CA PHE A 953 -28.32 -89.06 -61.44
C PHE A 953 -29.54 -89.09 -62.38
N ILE A 954 -29.41 -89.64 -63.60
CA ILE A 954 -30.45 -89.54 -64.64
C ILE A 954 -31.68 -90.43 -64.36
N LYS A 955 -31.52 -91.60 -63.70
CA LYS A 955 -32.61 -92.57 -63.53
C LYS A 955 -33.69 -92.08 -62.57
N SER A 956 -33.28 -91.59 -61.39
CA SER A 956 -34.18 -91.21 -60.30
C SER A 956 -35.05 -89.99 -60.64
N GLY A 957 -34.71 -89.22 -61.68
CA GLY A 957 -35.54 -88.12 -62.16
C GLY A 957 -36.87 -88.53 -62.78
N ARG A 958 -37.03 -89.78 -63.25
CA ARG A 958 -38.24 -90.24 -63.97
C ARG A 958 -39.40 -90.66 -63.07
N GLU A 959 -39.12 -91.35 -61.96
CA GLU A 959 -40.14 -91.82 -61.01
C GLU A 959 -40.87 -90.64 -60.35
N LEU A 960 -40.16 -89.53 -60.20
CA LEU A 960 -40.68 -88.26 -59.72
C LEU A 960 -41.71 -87.61 -60.66
N LEU A 961 -41.71 -87.88 -61.95
CA LEU A 961 -42.56 -87.17 -62.91
C LEU A 961 -44.06 -87.53 -62.75
N HIS A 962 -44.37 -88.78 -62.37
CA HIS A 962 -45.76 -89.28 -62.29
C HIS A 962 -46.63 -88.61 -61.22
N ILE A 963 -46.02 -87.96 -60.25
CA ILE A 963 -46.68 -87.37 -59.07
C ILE A 963 -46.69 -85.83 -59.16
N ARG A 964 -46.14 -85.24 -60.24
CA ARG A 964 -45.82 -83.80 -60.33
C ARG A 964 -46.43 -83.08 -61.51
N ASP A 965 -46.38 -81.74 -61.45
CA ASP A 965 -46.91 -80.86 -62.47
C ASP A 965 -46.04 -80.83 -63.75
N LYS A 966 -46.61 -80.31 -64.84
CA LYS A 966 -45.99 -80.33 -66.18
C LYS A 966 -44.84 -79.33 -66.36
N THR A 967 -44.54 -78.51 -65.35
CA THR A 967 -43.54 -77.44 -65.40
C THR A 967 -42.22 -77.94 -64.83
N GLU A 968 -42.23 -78.49 -63.61
CA GLU A 968 -41.04 -79.09 -62.97
C GLU A 968 -40.47 -80.24 -63.80
N GLN A 969 -41.33 -81.01 -64.47
CA GLN A 969 -40.95 -82.07 -65.41
C GLN A 969 -39.98 -81.59 -66.52
N LYS A 970 -39.97 -80.28 -66.85
CA LYS A 970 -39.05 -79.68 -67.84
C LYS A 970 -37.77 -79.13 -67.21
N GLU A 971 -37.85 -78.57 -66.01
CA GLU A 971 -36.70 -77.93 -65.34
C GLU A 971 -35.70 -78.97 -64.83
N ILE A 972 -36.20 -80.08 -64.28
CA ILE A 972 -35.39 -81.24 -63.88
C ILE A 972 -34.54 -81.73 -65.07
N GLN A 973 -35.14 -81.75 -66.26
CA GLN A 973 -34.48 -82.18 -67.50
C GLN A 973 -33.36 -81.23 -67.94
N LEU A 974 -33.53 -79.91 -67.82
CA LEU A 974 -32.53 -78.91 -68.22
C LEU A 974 -31.34 -78.80 -67.23
N LEU A 975 -31.60 -79.00 -65.94
CA LEU A 975 -30.54 -79.02 -64.91
C LEU A 975 -29.51 -80.13 -65.18
N MET A 976 -30.01 -81.28 -65.65
CA MET A 976 -29.19 -82.43 -66.02
C MET A 976 -28.19 -82.09 -67.13
N ASP A 977 -28.55 -81.22 -68.08
CA ASP A 977 -27.70 -80.82 -69.22
C ASP A 977 -26.65 -79.74 -68.86
N THR A 978 -26.80 -79.01 -67.74
CA THR A 978 -26.00 -77.80 -67.47
C THR A 978 -24.75 -78.05 -66.64
N LEU A 979 -24.83 -78.90 -65.61
CA LEU A 979 -23.70 -79.11 -64.68
C LEU A 979 -22.52 -79.84 -65.34
N GLU A 980 -22.82 -80.64 -66.36
CA GLU A 980 -21.88 -81.23 -67.32
C GLU A 980 -20.91 -80.20 -67.92
N ASN A 981 -21.33 -78.93 -68.08
CA ASN A 981 -20.49 -77.87 -68.65
C ASN A 981 -19.51 -77.21 -67.66
N LYS A 982 -19.89 -77.01 -66.39
CA LYS A 982 -19.10 -76.23 -65.41
C LYS A 982 -17.85 -76.93 -64.91
N TRP A 983 -17.90 -78.26 -64.83
CA TRP A 983 -16.79 -79.15 -64.50
C TRP A 983 -15.49 -78.79 -65.24
N ASN A 984 -15.62 -78.28 -66.47
CA ASN A 984 -14.53 -78.02 -67.40
C ASN A 984 -13.72 -76.73 -67.13
N THR A 985 -14.26 -75.70 -66.46
CA THR A 985 -13.58 -74.37 -66.37
C THR A 985 -12.60 -74.25 -65.20
N ILE A 986 -12.86 -74.93 -64.07
CA ILE A 986 -12.12 -74.74 -62.82
C ILE A 986 -10.67 -75.23 -62.91
N ILE A 987 -10.47 -76.26 -63.71
CA ILE A 987 -9.18 -76.84 -64.05
C ILE A 987 -8.22 -75.78 -64.67
N CYS A 988 -8.70 -74.60 -65.09
CA CYS A 988 -7.88 -73.53 -65.66
C CYS A 988 -7.20 -72.56 -64.66
N TYR A 989 -7.81 -72.20 -63.51
CA TYR A 989 -7.30 -71.09 -62.67
C TYR A 989 -6.15 -71.48 -61.74
N ALA A 990 -6.07 -72.77 -61.36
CA ALA A 990 -5.16 -73.31 -60.35
C ALA A 990 -3.73 -72.69 -60.32
N PRO A 991 -3.00 -72.54 -61.44
CA PRO A 991 -1.57 -72.23 -61.38
C PRO A 991 -1.16 -70.85 -60.84
N VAL A 992 -2.05 -69.84 -60.82
CA VAL A 992 -1.66 -68.45 -60.45
C VAL A 992 -1.39 -68.33 -58.94
N ARG A 993 -2.20 -69.00 -58.12
CA ARG A 993 -2.13 -68.90 -56.66
C ARG A 993 -0.77 -69.25 -56.09
N LEU A 994 -0.20 -70.33 -56.62
CA LEU A 994 0.94 -71.02 -56.03
C LEU A 994 2.15 -70.09 -55.81
N LEU A 995 2.31 -69.10 -56.69
CA LEU A 995 3.41 -68.14 -56.67
C LEU A 995 3.34 -67.17 -55.49
N ARG A 996 2.14 -66.67 -55.15
CA ARG A 996 1.95 -65.69 -54.05
C ARG A 996 2.48 -66.19 -52.71
N LEU A 997 2.35 -67.50 -52.49
CA LEU A 997 2.69 -68.14 -51.24
C LEU A 997 4.19 -68.28 -51.03
N GLN A 998 5.00 -68.18 -52.09
CA GLN A 998 6.45 -68.28 -51.99
C GLN A 998 7.08 -66.98 -51.46
N PHE A 999 6.50 -65.81 -51.80
CA PHE A 999 6.94 -64.49 -51.31
C PHE A 999 6.92 -64.40 -49.78
N GLU A 1000 5.75 -64.64 -49.19
CA GLU A 1000 5.45 -64.33 -47.78
C GLU A 1000 6.29 -65.19 -46.80
N ARG A 1001 6.91 -66.27 -47.28
CA ARG A 1001 7.80 -67.16 -46.52
C ARG A 1001 9.15 -66.52 -46.17
N ILE A 1002 9.78 -65.84 -47.13
CA ILE A 1002 11.15 -65.33 -46.96
C ILE A 1002 11.17 -64.13 -46.00
N GLU A 1003 10.10 -63.33 -46.01
CA GLU A 1003 9.95 -62.12 -45.18
C GLU A 1003 10.15 -62.42 -43.69
N LYS A 1004 9.56 -63.53 -43.23
CA LYS A 1004 9.56 -63.95 -41.83
C LYS A 1004 10.95 -64.32 -41.28
N ILE A 1005 11.85 -64.81 -42.13
CA ILE A 1005 13.19 -65.29 -41.74
C ILE A 1005 14.12 -64.10 -41.44
N VAL A 1006 14.11 -63.09 -42.32
CA VAL A 1006 15.00 -61.92 -42.24
C VAL A 1006 14.84 -61.15 -40.92
N VAL A 1007 13.61 -61.01 -40.43
CA VAL A 1007 13.31 -60.27 -39.20
C VAL A 1007 14.05 -60.86 -37.98
N GLN A 1008 14.05 -62.19 -37.85
CA GLN A 1008 14.50 -62.87 -36.63
C GLN A 1008 16.02 -62.82 -36.43
N GLU A 1009 16.78 -62.88 -37.52
CA GLU A 1009 18.25 -62.87 -37.48
C GLU A 1009 18.81 -61.50 -37.05
N LEU A 1010 18.12 -60.40 -37.41
CA LEU A 1010 18.53 -59.04 -37.05
C LEU A 1010 18.40 -58.77 -35.53
N GLU A 1011 17.35 -59.26 -34.89
CA GLU A 1011 17.11 -59.05 -33.46
C GLU A 1011 18.14 -59.77 -32.56
N GLN A 1012 18.61 -60.96 -32.97
CA GLN A 1012 19.60 -61.71 -32.18
C GLN A 1012 20.96 -61.00 -32.11
N ALA A 1013 21.43 -60.47 -33.23
CA ALA A 1013 22.72 -59.77 -33.33
C ALA A 1013 22.79 -58.52 -32.42
N GLU A 1014 21.67 -57.81 -32.22
CA GLU A 1014 21.62 -56.62 -31.36
C GLU A 1014 21.86 -56.96 -29.89
N ASN A 1015 21.36 -58.12 -29.43
CA ASN A 1015 21.45 -58.53 -28.04
C ASN A 1015 22.89 -58.86 -27.62
N GLU A 1016 23.65 -59.54 -28.48
CA GLU A 1016 25.03 -59.95 -28.21
C GLU A 1016 25.98 -58.75 -28.03
N LEU A 1017 25.86 -57.73 -28.90
CA LEU A 1017 26.68 -56.51 -28.85
C LEU A 1017 26.55 -55.72 -27.53
N ASN A 1018 25.36 -55.72 -26.95
CA ASN A 1018 25.10 -54.99 -25.71
C ASN A 1018 25.75 -55.67 -24.50
N ASP A 1019 25.98 -56.99 -24.55
CA ASP A 1019 26.61 -57.74 -23.47
C ASP A 1019 28.15 -57.64 -23.50
N GLU A 1020 28.76 -57.55 -24.68
CA GLU A 1020 30.20 -57.27 -24.84
C GLU A 1020 30.59 -55.92 -24.21
N LEU A 1021 29.78 -54.88 -24.42
CA LEU A 1021 30.00 -53.55 -23.86
C LEU A 1021 30.04 -53.54 -22.32
N LYS A 1022 29.21 -54.35 -21.65
CA LYS A 1022 29.19 -54.41 -20.17
C LYS A 1022 30.44 -55.05 -19.57
N GLN A 1023 31.13 -55.92 -20.32
CA GLN A 1023 32.31 -56.64 -19.82
C GLN A 1023 33.57 -55.75 -19.79
N LEU A 1024 33.66 -54.77 -20.69
CA LEU A 1024 34.74 -53.77 -20.75
C LEU A 1024 34.88 -52.91 -19.48
N GLU A 1025 33.77 -52.55 -18.83
CA GLU A 1025 33.77 -51.57 -17.74
C GLU A 1025 34.39 -52.10 -16.43
N ARG A 1026 34.57 -53.41 -16.30
CA ARG A 1026 35.04 -54.10 -15.07
C ARG A 1026 36.55 -54.34 -15.02
N GLN A 1027 37.34 -53.65 -15.86
CA GLN A 1027 38.81 -53.78 -15.97
C GLN A 1027 39.31 -55.24 -16.08
N HIS A 1028 38.59 -56.07 -16.85
CA HIS A 1028 39.04 -57.42 -17.21
C HIS A 1028 39.99 -57.39 -18.43
N ASP A 1029 40.60 -58.53 -18.76
CA ASP A 1029 41.51 -58.67 -19.90
C ASP A 1029 40.84 -58.26 -21.23
N THR A 1030 41.25 -57.10 -21.73
CA THR A 1030 40.69 -56.49 -22.95
C THR A 1030 40.98 -57.30 -24.23
N THR A 1031 41.96 -58.19 -24.20
CA THR A 1031 42.44 -58.94 -25.37
C THR A 1031 41.46 -60.05 -25.76
N GLU A 1032 40.88 -60.76 -24.77
CA GLU A 1032 39.94 -61.86 -25.02
C GLU A 1032 38.55 -61.37 -25.45
N ILE A 1033 38.09 -60.21 -24.95
CA ILE A 1033 36.80 -59.63 -25.38
C ILE A 1033 36.85 -59.24 -26.87
N LEU A 1034 37.96 -58.65 -27.33
CA LEU A 1034 38.15 -58.31 -28.74
C LEU A 1034 38.16 -59.55 -29.64
N ARG A 1035 38.66 -60.70 -29.16
CA ARG A 1035 38.67 -61.94 -29.92
C ARG A 1035 37.25 -62.42 -30.24
N ARG A 1036 36.35 -62.44 -29.25
CA ARG A 1036 34.95 -62.90 -29.40
C ARG A 1036 34.12 -62.04 -30.34
N HIS A 1037 34.24 -60.71 -30.24
CA HIS A 1037 33.55 -59.78 -31.14
C HIS A 1037 33.90 -60.03 -32.61
N ASN A 1038 35.19 -60.25 -32.90
CA ASN A 1038 35.65 -60.59 -34.24
C ASN A 1038 35.14 -61.97 -34.69
N GLU A 1039 35.02 -62.95 -33.79
CA GLU A 1039 34.47 -64.27 -34.11
C GLU A 1039 33.01 -64.20 -34.59
N ARG A 1040 32.12 -63.55 -33.83
CA ARG A 1040 30.69 -63.53 -34.17
C ARG A 1040 30.37 -62.66 -35.39
N PHE A 1041 30.89 -61.44 -35.46
CA PHE A 1041 30.47 -60.46 -36.48
C PHE A 1041 31.35 -60.44 -37.73
N GLN A 1042 32.57 -61.02 -37.69
CA GLN A 1042 33.47 -61.04 -38.86
C GLN A 1042 33.81 -62.45 -39.35
N LEU A 1043 34.16 -63.38 -38.45
CA LEU A 1043 34.55 -64.74 -38.87
C LEU A 1043 33.34 -65.65 -39.15
N ASN A 1044 32.19 -65.42 -38.49
CA ASN A 1044 30.98 -66.24 -38.64
C ASN A 1044 29.98 -65.76 -39.71
N ASN A 1045 30.43 -64.97 -40.72
CA ASN A 1045 29.68 -64.68 -41.96
C ASN A 1045 28.23 -64.15 -41.84
N PHE A 1046 27.85 -63.56 -40.70
CA PHE A 1046 26.49 -63.03 -40.48
C PHE A 1046 26.08 -61.98 -41.54
N HIS A 1047 26.98 -61.06 -41.88
CA HIS A 1047 26.71 -59.95 -42.79
C HIS A 1047 26.46 -60.37 -44.26
N PRO A 1048 27.25 -61.28 -44.88
CA PRO A 1048 26.94 -61.82 -46.21
C PRO A 1048 25.54 -62.46 -46.34
N THR A 1049 25.06 -63.16 -45.30
CA THR A 1049 23.80 -63.92 -45.38
C THR A 1049 22.56 -63.03 -45.48
N MET A 1050 22.52 -61.91 -44.74
CA MET A 1050 21.37 -61.00 -44.77
C MET A 1050 21.20 -60.29 -46.11
N GLU A 1051 22.28 -60.01 -46.85
CA GLU A 1051 22.20 -59.39 -48.17
C GLU A 1051 21.51 -60.30 -49.22
N ILE A 1052 21.60 -61.62 -49.07
CA ILE A 1052 20.96 -62.57 -50.00
C ILE A 1052 19.44 -62.55 -49.83
N HIS A 1053 18.94 -62.71 -48.60
CA HIS A 1053 17.49 -62.80 -48.36
C HIS A 1053 16.73 -61.51 -48.66
N MET A 1054 17.37 -60.34 -48.53
CA MET A 1054 16.79 -59.06 -48.98
C MET A 1054 16.56 -59.02 -50.50
N ARG A 1055 17.40 -59.69 -51.30
CA ARG A 1055 17.29 -59.75 -52.77
C ARG A 1055 16.19 -60.69 -53.24
N ASP A 1056 16.02 -61.84 -52.59
CA ASP A 1056 14.98 -62.83 -52.95
C ASP A 1056 13.56 -62.25 -52.82
N LEU A 1057 13.32 -61.47 -51.75
CA LEU A 1057 12.05 -60.78 -51.53
C LEU A 1057 11.65 -59.85 -52.67
N GLN A 1058 12.60 -59.07 -53.20
CA GLN A 1058 12.35 -58.17 -54.33
C GLN A 1058 11.98 -58.91 -55.63
N THR A 1059 12.31 -60.20 -55.75
CA THR A 1059 12.07 -60.98 -56.97
C THR A 1059 10.63 -61.50 -57.01
N PHE A 1060 10.17 -62.18 -55.95
CA PHE A 1060 8.82 -62.78 -55.92
C PHE A 1060 7.69 -61.73 -56.01
N ALA A 1061 7.92 -60.48 -55.58
CA ALA A 1061 6.93 -59.41 -55.71
C ALA A 1061 6.58 -59.08 -57.19
N ASN A 1062 7.53 -59.23 -58.11
CA ASN A 1062 7.33 -58.91 -59.53
C ASN A 1062 6.53 -59.98 -60.29
N ASP A 1063 6.76 -61.27 -60.02
CA ASP A 1063 6.10 -62.39 -60.72
C ASP A 1063 4.59 -62.47 -60.43
N ILE A 1064 4.17 -62.04 -59.23
CA ILE A 1064 2.76 -61.99 -58.84
C ILE A 1064 2.02 -60.93 -59.67
N ARG A 1065 2.67 -59.78 -59.97
CA ARG A 1065 2.07 -58.66 -60.70
C ARG A 1065 1.73 -59.00 -62.15
N THR A 1066 2.54 -59.84 -62.82
CA THR A 1066 2.35 -60.14 -64.26
C THR A 1066 1.23 -61.13 -64.55
N LYS A 1067 0.93 -62.08 -63.65
CA LYS A 1067 -0.15 -63.07 -63.87
C LYS A 1067 -1.56 -62.57 -63.53
N GLU A 1068 -1.70 -61.46 -62.82
CA GLU A 1068 -3.00 -60.97 -62.34
C GLU A 1068 -3.64 -59.86 -63.19
N GLN A 1069 -2.91 -59.21 -64.10
CA GLN A 1069 -3.48 -58.12 -64.93
C GLN A 1069 -4.62 -58.58 -65.88
N GLY A 1070 -4.87 -59.89 -66.00
CA GLY A 1070 -6.02 -60.46 -66.71
C GLY A 1070 -7.24 -60.79 -65.83
N GLN A 1071 -7.23 -60.47 -64.52
CA GLN A 1071 -8.28 -60.87 -63.58
C GLN A 1071 -8.67 -59.72 -62.63
N THR A 1072 -9.95 -59.36 -62.61
CA THR A 1072 -10.33 -57.93 -62.45
C THR A 1072 -10.51 -57.39 -61.03
N LEU A 1073 -10.57 -58.21 -59.96
CA LEU A 1073 -11.19 -57.79 -58.68
C LEU A 1073 -10.51 -58.33 -57.39
N VAL A 1074 -9.19 -58.14 -57.21
CA VAL A 1074 -8.53 -58.22 -55.88
C VAL A 1074 -7.42 -57.17 -55.79
N SER A 1075 -7.58 -56.11 -54.98
CA SER A 1075 -6.66 -54.94 -54.99
C SER A 1075 -6.00 -54.55 -53.67
N HIS A 1076 -6.57 -54.90 -52.51
CA HIS A 1076 -6.17 -54.27 -51.23
C HIS A 1076 -5.02 -54.94 -50.46
N GLU A 1077 -4.55 -56.14 -50.83
CA GLU A 1077 -3.40 -56.77 -50.16
C GLU A 1077 -2.04 -56.31 -50.71
N ASN A 1078 -2.00 -55.66 -51.89
CA ASN A 1078 -0.75 -55.45 -52.63
C ASN A 1078 0.05 -54.20 -52.20
N GLU A 1079 -0.60 -53.13 -51.72
CA GLU A 1079 0.11 -51.93 -51.21
C GLU A 1079 0.99 -52.22 -49.98
N GLN A 1080 0.73 -53.33 -49.28
CA GLN A 1080 1.54 -53.74 -48.13
C GLN A 1080 2.85 -54.42 -48.55
N ILE A 1081 2.91 -55.12 -49.70
CA ILE A 1081 4.07 -55.95 -50.08
C ILE A 1081 5.31 -55.10 -50.40
N ASP A 1082 5.19 -54.09 -51.25
CA ASP A 1082 6.32 -53.22 -51.60
C ASP A 1082 6.79 -52.38 -50.38
N GLN A 1083 5.86 -51.94 -49.53
CA GLN A 1083 6.17 -51.19 -48.30
C GLN A 1083 6.88 -52.04 -47.23
N ARG A 1084 6.56 -53.33 -47.12
CA ARG A 1084 7.19 -54.27 -46.17
C ARG A 1084 8.69 -54.41 -46.43
N THR A 1085 9.07 -54.62 -47.69
CA THR A 1085 10.48 -54.79 -48.10
C THR A 1085 11.34 -53.57 -47.78
N ILE A 1086 10.81 -52.35 -47.93
CA ILE A 1086 11.54 -51.10 -47.62
C ILE A 1086 11.87 -50.97 -46.12
N LYS A 1087 10.92 -51.31 -45.23
CA LYS A 1087 11.13 -51.20 -43.78
C LYS A 1087 12.28 -52.08 -43.28
N LEU A 1088 12.37 -53.31 -43.79
CA LEU A 1088 13.37 -54.29 -43.37
C LEU A 1088 14.81 -53.83 -43.70
N ASN A 1089 15.00 -53.21 -44.85
CA ASN A 1089 16.32 -52.77 -45.30
C ASN A 1089 16.91 -51.66 -44.40
N ASN A 1090 16.07 -50.76 -43.87
CA ASN A 1090 16.50 -49.69 -42.95
C ASN A 1090 16.97 -50.20 -41.58
N TYR A 1091 16.39 -51.30 -41.06
CA TYR A 1091 16.80 -51.86 -39.77
C TYR A 1091 18.22 -52.43 -39.87
N TRP A 1092 18.53 -53.11 -40.98
CA TRP A 1092 19.85 -53.70 -41.23
C TRP A 1092 20.99 -52.68 -41.17
N SER A 1093 20.86 -51.53 -41.85
CA SER A 1093 21.93 -50.52 -41.89
C SER A 1093 22.28 -49.90 -40.53
N ASN A 1094 21.31 -49.75 -39.63
CA ASN A 1094 21.58 -49.26 -38.27
C ASN A 1094 22.38 -50.27 -37.43
N MET A 1095 22.23 -51.58 -37.68
CA MET A 1095 22.90 -52.63 -36.94
C MET A 1095 24.42 -52.60 -37.16
N GLN A 1096 24.82 -52.49 -38.42
CA GLN A 1096 26.23 -52.45 -38.84
C GLN A 1096 27.01 -51.35 -38.11
N ALA A 1097 26.44 -50.14 -37.99
CA ALA A 1097 27.06 -49.00 -37.35
C ALA A 1097 27.31 -49.19 -35.83
N LYS A 1098 26.49 -50.00 -35.14
CA LYS A 1098 26.72 -50.34 -33.72
C LYS A 1098 27.94 -51.25 -33.54
N ILE A 1099 28.05 -52.30 -34.37
CA ILE A 1099 29.14 -53.30 -34.33
C ILE A 1099 30.51 -52.60 -34.35
N ASP A 1100 30.74 -51.73 -35.33
CA ASP A 1100 32.04 -51.06 -35.54
C ASP A 1100 32.45 -50.06 -34.45
N ASN A 1101 31.52 -49.62 -33.59
CA ASN A 1101 31.83 -48.71 -32.49
C ASN A 1101 32.46 -49.47 -31.30
N VAL A 1102 31.86 -50.60 -30.92
CA VAL A 1102 32.35 -51.47 -29.83
C VAL A 1102 33.78 -51.93 -30.10
N ARG A 1103 34.02 -52.39 -31.34
CA ARG A 1103 35.33 -52.86 -31.82
C ARG A 1103 36.46 -51.83 -31.64
N ARG A 1104 36.19 -50.55 -31.92
CA ARG A 1104 37.21 -49.48 -31.85
C ARG A 1104 37.65 -49.18 -30.42
N LYS A 1105 36.76 -49.26 -29.43
CA LYS A 1105 37.10 -49.05 -28.02
C LYS A 1105 38.07 -50.12 -27.49
N LEU A 1106 37.95 -51.36 -27.97
CA LEU A 1106 38.76 -52.49 -27.54
C LEU A 1106 40.23 -52.44 -28.03
N GLN A 1107 40.55 -51.66 -29.06
CA GLN A 1107 41.88 -51.67 -29.70
C GLN A 1107 42.88 -50.62 -29.18
N THR A 1108 42.45 -49.58 -28.46
CA THR A 1108 43.29 -48.41 -28.16
C THR A 1108 44.10 -48.48 -26.86
N ILE A 1109 43.81 -49.43 -25.98
CA ILE A 1109 44.48 -49.55 -24.66
C ILE A 1109 45.92 -50.13 -24.78
N PRO A 1110 46.20 -51.21 -25.55
CA PRO A 1110 47.54 -51.81 -25.61
C PRO A 1110 48.59 -50.95 -26.33
N LYS A 1111 48.20 -50.16 -27.34
CA LYS A 1111 49.15 -49.44 -28.20
C LYS A 1111 50.00 -48.37 -27.51
N LYS A 1112 49.50 -47.75 -26.44
CA LYS A 1112 50.28 -46.77 -25.64
C LYS A 1112 51.48 -47.39 -24.91
N TRP A 1113 51.48 -48.71 -24.72
CA TRP A 1113 52.57 -49.42 -24.06
C TRP A 1113 53.77 -49.61 -25.00
N GLN A 1114 53.51 -49.85 -26.29
CA GLN A 1114 54.54 -50.06 -27.32
C GLN A 1114 55.28 -48.77 -27.76
N GLU A 1115 54.60 -47.62 -27.80
CA GLU A 1115 55.20 -46.32 -28.20
C GLU A 1115 56.35 -45.84 -27.28
N PHE A 1116 56.50 -46.44 -26.10
CA PHE A 1116 57.60 -46.19 -25.17
C PHE A 1116 58.90 -46.89 -25.58
N GLU A 1117 58.79 -48.05 -26.26
CA GLU A 1117 59.89 -48.99 -26.49
C GLU A 1117 60.62 -48.70 -27.81
N GLU A 1118 59.90 -48.31 -28.88
CA GLU A 1118 60.49 -48.03 -30.20
C GLU A 1118 61.29 -46.71 -30.27
N LYS A 1119 60.96 -45.70 -29.45
CA LYS A 1119 61.67 -44.41 -29.43
C LYS A 1119 63.15 -44.53 -29.10
N PHE A 1120 63.53 -45.61 -28.41
CA PHE A 1120 64.91 -45.89 -28.02
C PHE A 1120 65.79 -46.26 -29.22
N HIS A 1121 65.27 -47.06 -30.17
CA HIS A 1121 66.04 -47.55 -31.33
C HIS A 1121 66.17 -46.54 -32.47
N HIS A 1122 65.30 -45.54 -32.57
CA HIS A 1122 65.31 -44.63 -33.73
C HIS A 1122 66.53 -43.68 -33.77
N VAL A 1123 67.14 -43.39 -32.61
CA VAL A 1123 68.32 -42.51 -32.51
C VAL A 1123 69.59 -43.16 -33.08
N GLU A 1124 69.70 -44.48 -33.02
CA GLU A 1124 70.88 -45.26 -33.46
C GLU A 1124 71.18 -45.13 -34.96
N SER A 1125 70.15 -45.00 -35.80
CA SER A 1125 70.29 -45.16 -37.25
C SER A 1125 70.59 -43.84 -38.01
N TRP A 1126 70.13 -42.71 -37.49
CA TRP A 1126 70.12 -41.42 -38.21
C TRP A 1126 71.53 -40.87 -38.49
N ILE A 1127 72.45 -40.99 -37.53
CA ILE A 1127 73.79 -40.37 -37.57
C ILE A 1127 74.65 -40.90 -38.75
N ALA A 1128 74.50 -42.18 -39.13
CA ALA A 1128 75.31 -42.83 -40.16
C ALA A 1128 75.08 -42.32 -41.61
N THR A 1129 74.10 -41.43 -41.83
CA THR A 1129 73.65 -41.05 -43.19
C THR A 1129 74.22 -39.71 -43.68
N ILE A 1130 74.63 -38.82 -42.78
CA ILE A 1130 75.01 -37.43 -43.11
C ILE A 1130 76.41 -37.34 -43.76
N GLU A 1131 77.34 -38.24 -43.41
CA GLU A 1131 78.76 -38.18 -43.80
C GLU A 1131 79.05 -38.05 -45.31
N ARG A 1132 78.18 -38.55 -46.19
CA ARG A 1132 78.48 -38.68 -47.64
C ARG A 1132 78.17 -37.44 -48.49
N SER A 1133 77.91 -36.28 -47.87
CA SER A 1133 77.03 -35.27 -48.50
C SER A 1133 77.67 -33.96 -48.98
N MET A 1134 78.76 -33.49 -48.36
CA MET A 1134 79.21 -32.09 -48.55
C MET A 1134 80.27 -31.84 -49.65
N THR A 1135 80.73 -32.86 -50.38
CA THR A 1135 82.02 -32.81 -51.08
C THR A 1135 82.08 -32.03 -52.41
N ASN A 1136 80.96 -31.56 -53.00
CA ASN A 1136 80.88 -31.55 -54.48
C ASN A 1136 80.35 -30.31 -55.24
N THR A 1137 80.18 -29.12 -54.66
CA THR A 1137 79.74 -27.91 -55.44
C THR A 1137 80.38 -26.58 -55.00
N GLN A 1138 81.70 -26.61 -54.80
CA GLN A 1138 82.56 -25.42 -54.90
C GLN A 1138 82.57 -24.88 -56.35
N ASN A 1139 82.92 -23.61 -56.53
CA ASN A 1139 83.10 -22.90 -57.81
C ASN A 1139 81.78 -22.76 -58.60
N THR A 1140 81.00 -21.70 -58.34
CA THR A 1140 81.00 -20.41 -59.10
C THR A 1140 80.41 -20.60 -60.53
N ASP A 1141 79.73 -19.66 -61.17
CA ASP A 1141 80.11 -18.26 -61.36
C ASP A 1141 78.90 -17.31 -61.37
N ILE A 1142 78.83 -16.46 -60.36
CA ILE A 1142 78.16 -15.15 -60.46
C ILE A 1142 76.59 -15.27 -60.61
N PRO A 1143 75.84 -14.85 -61.65
CA PRO A 1143 74.47 -14.29 -61.44
C PRO A 1143 73.33 -15.21 -60.96
N LEU A 1144 72.27 -14.58 -60.46
CA LEU A 1144 71.23 -15.11 -59.55
C LEU A 1144 70.32 -16.27 -60.04
N GLU A 1145 70.27 -16.61 -61.33
CA GLU A 1145 69.27 -17.59 -61.81
C GLU A 1145 69.68 -19.08 -61.70
N GLN A 1146 70.94 -19.44 -61.45
CA GLN A 1146 71.38 -20.86 -61.57
C GLN A 1146 71.75 -21.64 -60.29
N TYR A 1147 71.91 -21.05 -59.09
CA TYR A 1147 72.17 -21.84 -57.87
C TYR A 1147 70.91 -22.58 -57.34
N LYS A 1148 69.70 -22.13 -57.69
CA LYS A 1148 68.42 -22.65 -57.15
C LYS A 1148 68.09 -24.12 -57.46
N ALA A 1149 68.89 -24.83 -58.24
CA ALA A 1149 68.53 -26.14 -58.79
C ALA A 1149 69.30 -27.37 -58.24
N VAL A 1150 70.48 -27.22 -57.60
CA VAL A 1150 71.43 -28.36 -57.47
C VAL A 1150 71.50 -29.05 -56.08
N VAL A 1151 71.25 -28.38 -54.95
CA VAL A 1151 71.37 -29.00 -53.61
C VAL A 1151 70.03 -29.36 -52.92
N ASN A 1152 68.92 -29.34 -53.67
CA ASN A 1152 67.67 -30.04 -53.28
C ASN A 1152 67.79 -31.59 -53.24
N LYS A 1153 69.01 -32.14 -53.10
CA LYS A 1153 69.31 -33.58 -53.02
C LYS A 1153 70.25 -33.99 -51.88
N PHE A 1154 70.75 -33.06 -51.06
CA PHE A 1154 71.40 -33.40 -49.79
C PHE A 1154 70.58 -32.95 -48.58
N LYS A 1155 69.52 -33.74 -48.36
CA LYS A 1155 69.18 -34.43 -47.11
C LYS A 1155 69.16 -33.54 -45.85
N VAL A 1156 68.02 -33.20 -45.26
CA VAL A 1156 66.79 -34.01 -45.13
C VAL A 1156 67.10 -35.45 -44.72
N CYS A 1157 67.57 -35.59 -43.48
CA CYS A 1157 66.82 -36.32 -42.48
C CYS A 1157 66.65 -35.38 -41.28
#